data_AF-A0A6A0GU29-F1
#
_entry.id   AF-A0A6A0GU29-F1
#
_cell.length_a   1.000
_cell.length_b   1.000
_cell.length_c   1.000
_cell.angle_alpha   90.00
_cell.angle_beta   90.00
_cell.angle_gamma   90.00
#
_symmetry.space_group_name_H-M   'P 1'
#
loop_
_entity.id
_entity.type
_entity.pdbx_description
1 polymer ?
#
loop_
_entity_poly.entity_id
_entity_poly.type
_entity_poly.pdbx_seq_one_letter_code
_entity_poly.pdbx_strand_id
1 'polypeptide(L)'
;MLVPADASVSGSTKLVAALEQFYGEQVAKRRVVVGKRVEEVVQVAHDLMKHVEAQEPRCLSTLTQAGGRWEGLKIHSPGEYQVTIYLNQMGEFNLVDDGSVPGSAVLKLSDGRKRSMSLWVEFITASGYLSSRKMRARFQTLVAQAVEKSQYRDQLRMVGGTSEVRVRIRDTYTLDMVLAFKCYGIWPRSAAHWPEPTLPWPGVEQATEVKMSGFTLVSRDCSHLARDKEKDKQEAAITAEGDTWVMVFAEAEDRLLTQGCRKKCLGILKTLRDRHLELPGNPVSAFVLKTLVLYECEKHPHEWEWDTLSLGARLVPQLGRYCGERVAARRAAVMRGLREVATALQEILREVELQEPRVISSLAEVNGRYEGLHVLSPTEFEAILYLNQMGEFNFVDDGSFPGSAVLKLSDGRKRSMSLWVEFITASGYLSARKMRARLQTLVTAAVEKAGNGVKVVSDNSEVKLRIRDKFTVQLIPAFKCSGVWPRSAAHWPTPHIPWPNPQHVVEVKAEGFDLVSREGHRGSGGLEADAWVMAFTDAEQRLLQGGSRRKCLSFLKALRDRHLALVGDPVPARVLTALILHECEKHPSESEWVEAALGERLLGVMLQLITCLQCRRCPHYFLPGINLIKAPPAALEAAARQAWKLARDLLTNPKGIEKL
;
A
#
# COMPACT_ATOMS: atom_id res chain seq x y z
N MET A 1 42.80 11.21 -13.62
CA MET A 1 42.36 11.24 -12.21
C MET A 1 41.10 10.38 -12.16
N LEU A 2 41.25 9.14 -11.69
CA LEU A 2 40.20 8.11 -11.72
C LEU A 2 39.23 8.39 -10.56
N VAL A 3 37.97 8.68 -10.90
CA VAL A 3 36.87 8.79 -9.94
C VAL A 3 36.53 7.37 -9.44
N PRO A 4 36.33 7.14 -8.13
CA PRO A 4 36.00 5.82 -7.63
C PRO A 4 34.65 5.36 -8.18
N ALA A 5 34.57 4.08 -8.55
CA ALA A 5 33.32 3.42 -8.88
C ALA A 5 32.43 3.38 -7.62
N ASP A 6 31.50 4.32 -7.49
CA ASP A 6 30.45 4.23 -6.50
C ASP A 6 29.63 2.96 -6.77
N ALA A 7 29.68 2.06 -5.79
CA ALA A 7 28.92 0.83 -5.76
C ALA A 7 27.44 1.13 -6.01
N SER A 8 26.83 0.34 -6.90
CA SER A 8 25.40 0.35 -7.18
C SER A 8 24.57 0.15 -5.91
N VAL A 9 24.11 1.23 -5.30
CA VAL A 9 23.20 1.21 -4.15
C VAL A 9 21.83 0.77 -4.67
N SER A 10 21.45 -0.48 -4.40
CA SER A 10 20.13 -1.05 -4.70
C SER A 10 18.98 -0.21 -4.10
N GLY A 11 17.78 -0.21 -4.68
CA GLY A 11 16.61 0.46 -4.07
C GLY A 11 16.35 0.00 -2.63
N SER A 12 16.46 -1.31 -2.40
CA SER A 12 16.41 -1.93 -1.05
C SER A 12 17.34 -1.26 -0.03
N THR A 13 18.51 -0.77 -0.45
CA THR A 13 19.45 -0.10 0.46
C THR A 13 19.04 1.32 0.87
N LYS A 14 18.21 2.04 0.08
CA LYS A 14 17.71 3.37 0.48
C LYS A 14 16.63 3.28 1.55
N LEU A 15 15.64 2.39 1.40
CA LEU A 15 14.62 2.17 2.43
C LEU A 15 15.27 1.68 3.73
N VAL A 16 16.23 0.74 3.63
CA VAL A 16 16.99 0.27 4.80
C VAL A 16 17.73 1.44 5.44
N ALA A 17 18.45 2.27 4.68
CA ALA A 17 19.12 3.45 5.22
C ALA A 17 18.15 4.44 5.90
N ALA A 18 16.96 4.68 5.32
CA ALA A 18 15.95 5.55 5.92
C ALA A 18 15.37 4.96 7.22
N LEU A 19 15.14 3.64 7.27
CA LEU A 19 14.71 2.95 8.49
C LEU A 19 15.80 2.93 9.56
N GLU A 20 17.06 2.76 9.17
CA GLU A 20 18.22 2.88 10.05
C GLU A 20 18.32 4.28 10.65
N GLN A 21 18.20 5.31 9.81
CA GLN A 21 18.19 6.71 10.24
C GLN A 21 17.02 7.00 11.17
N PHE A 22 15.80 6.60 10.80
CA PHE A 22 14.62 6.77 11.65
C PHE A 22 14.78 6.07 13.00
N TYR A 23 15.35 4.86 13.01
CA TYR A 23 15.63 4.14 14.25
C TYR A 23 16.70 4.84 15.09
N GLY A 24 17.80 5.26 14.48
CA GLY A 24 18.90 5.98 15.14
C GLY A 24 18.49 7.35 15.70
N GLU A 25 17.54 8.03 15.07
CA GLU A 25 17.10 9.36 15.48
C GLU A 25 15.80 9.33 16.30
N GLN A 26 14.70 8.88 15.69
CA GLN A 26 13.36 9.04 16.25
C GLN A 26 13.08 8.01 17.34
N VAL A 27 13.47 6.75 17.12
CA VAL A 27 13.32 5.70 18.15
C VAL A 27 14.29 5.97 19.31
N ALA A 28 15.51 6.46 19.05
CA ALA A 28 16.44 6.85 20.10
C ALA A 28 15.92 8.04 20.93
N LYS A 29 15.42 9.11 20.30
CA LYS A 29 14.78 10.25 20.99
C LYS A 29 13.64 9.78 21.88
N ARG A 30 12.76 8.90 21.36
CA ARG A 30 11.69 8.29 22.16
C ARG A 30 12.23 7.53 23.37
N ARG A 31 13.30 6.73 23.21
CA ARG A 31 13.92 5.99 24.32
C ARG A 31 14.45 6.91 25.40
N VAL A 32 15.10 8.02 25.04
CA VAL A 32 15.62 9.00 26.01
C VAL A 32 14.47 9.65 26.79
N VAL A 33 13.41 10.10 26.11
CA VAL A 33 12.24 10.69 26.77
C VAL A 33 11.56 9.70 27.71
N VAL A 34 11.35 8.46 27.25
CA VAL A 34 10.75 7.40 28.06
C VAL A 34 11.64 7.05 29.25
N GLY A 35 12.97 6.98 29.06
CA GLY A 35 13.93 6.68 30.12
C GLY A 35 13.87 7.67 31.29
N LYS A 36 13.88 8.98 30.99
CA LYS A 36 13.74 10.03 32.02
C LYS A 36 12.44 9.89 32.83
N ARG A 37 11.34 9.56 32.15
CA ARG A 37 10.03 9.36 32.79
C ARG A 37 9.97 8.06 33.59
N VAL A 38 10.67 7.03 33.15
CA VAL A 38 10.76 5.75 33.88
C VAL A 38 11.42 5.95 35.24
N GLU A 39 12.50 6.74 35.32
CA GLU A 39 13.16 7.04 36.59
C GLU A 39 12.20 7.70 37.59
N GLU A 40 11.45 8.70 37.13
CA GLU A 40 10.41 9.38 37.93
C GLU A 40 9.31 8.42 38.38
N VAL A 41 8.75 7.63 37.45
CA VAL A 41 7.67 6.67 37.74
C VAL A 41 8.13 5.61 38.74
N VAL A 42 9.35 5.10 38.60
CA VAL A 42 9.92 4.11 39.51
C VAL A 42 10.12 4.70 40.90
N GLN A 43 10.60 5.95 41.00
CA GLN A 43 10.78 6.62 42.28
C GLN A 43 9.44 6.81 43.02
N VAL A 44 8.38 7.20 42.29
CA VAL A 44 7.02 7.27 42.84
C VAL A 44 6.51 5.89 43.25
N ALA A 45 6.71 4.86 42.42
CA ALA A 45 6.27 3.51 42.73
C ALA A 45 6.95 2.95 43.98
N HIS A 46 8.26 3.15 44.14
CA HIS A 46 9.00 2.77 45.35
C HIS A 46 8.50 3.49 46.60
N ASP A 47 8.23 4.79 46.51
CA ASP A 47 7.70 5.57 47.64
C ASP A 47 6.31 5.10 48.07
N LEU A 48 5.42 4.82 47.11
CA LEU A 48 4.10 4.26 47.39
C LEU A 48 4.21 2.87 48.01
N MET A 49 5.04 2.00 47.44
CA MET A 49 5.23 0.65 47.95
C MET A 49 5.79 0.62 49.36
N LYS A 50 6.70 1.54 49.74
CA LYS A 50 7.19 1.67 51.12
C LYS A 50 6.05 1.82 52.15
N HIS A 51 5.03 2.60 51.82
CA HIS A 51 3.87 2.82 52.70
C HIS A 51 2.89 1.65 52.66
N VAL A 52 2.75 0.99 51.50
CA VAL A 52 1.93 -0.22 51.36
C VAL A 52 2.54 -1.37 52.16
N GLU A 53 3.84 -1.63 52.02
CA GLU A 53 4.58 -2.69 52.72
C GLU A 53 4.52 -2.56 54.23
N ALA A 54 4.57 -1.33 54.75
CA ALA A 54 4.45 -1.06 56.19
C ALA A 54 3.09 -1.48 56.76
N GLN A 55 2.04 -1.49 55.94
CA GLN A 55 0.69 -1.89 56.35
C GLN A 55 0.34 -3.32 55.94
N GLU A 56 0.92 -3.79 54.84
CA GLU A 56 0.67 -5.09 54.25
C GLU A 56 1.99 -5.75 53.83
N PRO A 57 2.69 -6.42 54.77
CA PRO A 57 3.99 -7.03 54.50
C PRO A 57 3.95 -8.16 53.46
N ARG A 58 2.75 -8.65 53.09
CA ARG A 58 2.58 -9.65 52.02
C ARG A 58 2.76 -9.05 50.61
N CYS A 59 2.65 -7.73 50.46
CA CYS A 59 2.76 -7.01 49.19
C CYS A 59 4.14 -6.33 49.06
N LEU A 60 5.21 -7.12 49.01
CA LEU A 60 6.57 -6.62 48.85
C LEU A 60 6.82 -6.09 47.44
N SER A 61 7.51 -4.96 47.33
CA SER A 61 7.98 -4.42 46.06
C SER A 61 8.95 -5.40 45.40
N THR A 62 8.58 -5.85 44.20
CA THR A 62 9.42 -6.67 43.33
C THR A 62 10.05 -5.86 42.20
N LEU A 63 9.96 -4.52 42.28
CA LEU A 63 10.45 -3.60 41.27
C LEU A 63 11.96 -3.37 41.47
N THR A 64 12.77 -4.21 40.83
CA THR A 64 14.23 -4.17 40.89
C THR A 64 14.83 -3.92 39.50
N GLN A 65 16.04 -3.37 39.46
CA GLN A 65 16.76 -3.16 38.20
C GLN A 65 17.75 -4.30 37.98
N ALA A 66 17.60 -5.03 36.87
CA ALA A 66 18.52 -6.08 36.44
C ALA A 66 18.88 -5.89 34.97
N GLY A 67 20.18 -5.84 34.65
CA GLY A 67 20.66 -5.70 33.27
C GLY A 67 20.16 -4.43 32.55
N GLY A 68 19.97 -3.32 33.29
CA GLY A 68 19.44 -2.07 32.74
C GLY A 68 17.93 -2.08 32.44
N ARG A 69 17.19 -3.10 32.86
CA ARG A 69 15.72 -3.17 32.80
C ARG A 69 15.13 -3.26 34.19
N TRP A 70 13.95 -2.68 34.36
CA TRP A 70 13.17 -2.80 35.58
C TRP A 70 12.27 -4.03 35.51
N GLU A 71 12.47 -4.98 36.40
CA GLU A 71 11.60 -6.15 36.54
C GLU A 71 10.23 -5.71 37.06
N GLY A 72 9.15 -6.20 36.43
CA GLY A 72 7.78 -5.80 36.77
C GLY A 72 7.32 -4.47 36.16
N LEU A 73 8.20 -3.68 35.51
CA LEU A 73 7.81 -2.44 34.82
C LEU A 73 7.45 -2.70 33.34
N LYS A 74 6.28 -2.21 32.92
CA LYS A 74 5.82 -2.23 31.53
C LYS A 74 5.43 -0.83 31.05
N ILE A 75 5.87 -0.48 29.84
CA ILE A 75 5.61 0.84 29.24
C ILE A 75 4.58 0.66 28.12
N HIS A 76 3.38 1.19 28.32
CA HIS A 76 2.29 1.10 27.35
C HIS A 76 2.36 2.23 26.32
N SER A 77 2.66 3.43 26.78
CA SER A 77 2.90 4.65 25.98
C SER A 77 3.88 5.56 26.74
N PRO A 78 4.30 6.70 26.15
CA PRO A 78 5.07 7.70 26.88
C PRO A 78 4.32 8.31 28.07
N GLY A 79 3.00 8.11 28.20
CA GLY A 79 2.16 8.62 29.29
C GLY A 79 1.53 7.54 30.17
N GLU A 80 1.69 6.26 29.84
CA GLU A 80 1.03 5.14 30.53
C GLU A 80 2.05 4.05 30.89
N TYR A 81 2.13 3.77 32.19
CA TYR A 81 3.09 2.87 32.81
C TYR A 81 2.35 1.85 33.67
N GLN A 82 2.90 0.65 33.78
CA GLN A 82 2.43 -0.37 34.70
C GLN A 82 3.60 -0.88 35.54
N VAL A 83 3.42 -0.95 36.85
CA VAL A 83 4.28 -1.69 37.78
C VAL A 83 3.54 -2.91 38.27
N THR A 84 4.19 -4.07 38.15
CA THR A 84 3.68 -5.36 38.57
C THR A 84 4.34 -5.76 39.88
N ILE A 85 3.53 -6.02 40.90
CA ILE A 85 3.94 -6.46 42.23
C ILE A 85 3.72 -7.97 42.30
N TYR A 86 4.80 -8.74 42.32
CA TYR A 86 4.72 -10.19 42.40
C TYR A 86 4.53 -10.66 43.84
N LEU A 87 3.47 -11.44 44.05
CA LEU A 87 3.11 -12.00 45.34
C LEU A 87 3.79 -13.36 45.56
N ASN A 88 4.10 -13.65 46.82
CA ASN A 88 4.70 -14.92 47.24
C ASN A 88 3.64 -16.01 47.49
N GLN A 89 4.09 -17.27 47.60
CA GLN A 89 3.28 -18.42 48.04
C GLN A 89 2.11 -18.82 47.14
N MET A 90 2.28 -18.73 45.81
CA MET A 90 1.30 -19.29 44.87
C MET A 90 1.05 -20.79 45.09
N GLY A 91 2.05 -21.56 45.55
CA GLY A 91 1.99 -23.02 45.74
C GLY A 91 1.00 -23.54 46.79
N GLU A 92 0.18 -22.68 47.40
CA GLU A 92 -0.99 -23.10 48.18
C GLU A 92 -2.25 -23.31 47.32
N PHE A 93 -2.21 -22.87 46.07
CA PHE A 93 -3.34 -22.87 45.15
C PHE A 93 -3.00 -23.67 43.89
N ASN A 94 -3.96 -24.49 43.47
CA ASN A 94 -3.95 -25.13 42.18
C ASN A 94 -4.48 -24.15 41.12
N LEU A 95 -3.73 -24.01 40.03
CA LEU A 95 -4.18 -23.32 38.83
C LEU A 95 -5.26 -24.15 38.13
N VAL A 96 -6.43 -23.55 37.91
CA VAL A 96 -7.51 -24.13 37.12
C VAL A 96 -7.76 -23.24 35.90
N ASP A 97 -7.35 -23.74 34.75
CA ASP A 97 -7.64 -23.18 33.43
C ASP A 97 -8.51 -24.19 32.67
N ASP A 98 -9.82 -24.00 32.77
CA ASP A 98 -10.85 -24.82 32.12
C ASP A 98 -11.51 -24.11 30.92
N GLY A 99 -11.02 -22.91 30.56
CA GLY A 99 -11.56 -22.10 29.48
C GLY A 99 -12.93 -21.45 29.76
N SER A 100 -13.43 -21.50 31.00
CA SER A 100 -14.71 -20.89 31.39
C SER A 100 -14.74 -19.37 31.17
N VAL A 101 -13.63 -18.69 31.45
CA VAL A 101 -13.44 -17.26 31.18
C VAL A 101 -12.24 -17.08 30.22
N PRO A 102 -12.47 -16.66 28.96
CA PRO A 102 -11.40 -16.49 27.99
C PRO A 102 -10.26 -15.60 28.49
N GLY A 103 -9.03 -16.06 28.33
CA GLY A 103 -7.83 -15.32 28.73
C GLY A 103 -7.61 -15.21 30.25
N SER A 104 -8.40 -15.91 31.08
CA SER A 104 -8.28 -15.89 32.54
C SER A 104 -8.28 -17.30 33.13
N ALA A 105 -7.79 -17.43 34.36
CA ALA A 105 -7.79 -18.68 35.11
C ALA A 105 -8.24 -18.42 36.55
N VAL A 106 -8.62 -19.47 37.28
CA VAL A 106 -8.93 -19.38 38.71
C VAL A 106 -7.89 -20.12 39.54
N LEU A 107 -7.62 -19.60 40.75
CA LEU A 107 -6.73 -20.21 41.71
C LEU A 107 -7.58 -20.84 42.82
N LYS A 108 -7.57 -22.18 42.91
CA LYS A 108 -8.34 -22.94 43.90
C LYS A 108 -7.41 -23.49 44.97
N LEU A 109 -7.78 -23.36 46.24
CA LEU A 109 -6.98 -23.90 47.34
C LEU A 109 -6.69 -25.40 47.12
N SER A 110 -5.43 -25.82 47.30
CA SER A 110 -5.03 -27.21 47.09
C SER A 110 -5.78 -28.18 48.01
N ASP A 111 -6.02 -29.40 47.53
CA ASP A 111 -6.79 -30.41 48.25
C ASP A 111 -6.15 -30.74 49.61
N GLY A 112 -6.98 -30.95 50.63
CA GLY A 112 -6.55 -31.18 52.02
C GLY A 112 -6.08 -29.94 52.80
N ARG A 113 -5.94 -28.75 52.18
CA ARG A 113 -5.62 -27.52 52.91
C ARG A 113 -6.87 -26.83 53.47
N LYS A 114 -6.81 -26.38 54.73
CA LYS A 114 -7.86 -25.58 55.35
C LYS A 114 -7.70 -24.11 54.98
N ARG A 115 -8.82 -23.42 54.69
CA ARG A 115 -8.85 -21.98 54.40
C ARG A 115 -8.14 -21.15 55.49
N SER A 116 -8.31 -21.54 56.76
CA SER A 116 -7.70 -20.88 57.92
C SER A 116 -6.18 -20.94 57.98
N MET A 117 -5.56 -21.85 57.23
CA MET A 117 -4.10 -22.03 57.20
C MET A 117 -3.44 -21.20 56.09
N SER A 118 -4.21 -20.63 55.15
CA SER A 118 -3.65 -19.82 54.08
C SER A 118 -3.39 -18.39 54.54
N LEU A 119 -2.26 -17.82 54.13
CA LEU A 119 -1.96 -16.40 54.35
C LEU A 119 -2.98 -15.47 53.69
N TRP A 120 -3.74 -15.96 52.71
CA TRP A 120 -4.72 -15.18 51.94
C TRP A 120 -6.17 -15.45 52.35
N VAL A 121 -6.40 -16.05 53.53
CA VAL A 121 -7.70 -16.49 54.07
C VAL A 121 -8.86 -15.52 53.81
N GLU A 122 -8.63 -14.21 53.99
CA GLU A 122 -9.64 -13.16 53.85
C GLU A 122 -10.09 -12.91 52.41
N PHE A 123 -9.24 -13.26 51.43
CA PHE A 123 -9.53 -13.13 50.00
C PHE A 123 -10.06 -14.42 49.37
N ILE A 124 -10.08 -15.52 50.11
CA ILE A 124 -10.62 -16.81 49.63
C ILE A 124 -12.16 -16.78 49.70
N THR A 125 -12.83 -17.20 48.63
CA THR A 125 -14.29 -17.33 48.57
C THR A 125 -14.79 -18.50 49.42
N ALA A 126 -16.10 -18.57 49.68
CA ALA A 126 -16.68 -19.72 50.38
C ALA A 126 -16.44 -21.05 49.63
N SER A 127 -16.32 -20.98 48.31
CA SER A 127 -16.03 -22.12 47.42
C SER A 127 -14.53 -22.44 47.28
N GLY A 128 -13.64 -21.75 48.02
CA GLY A 128 -12.21 -22.06 48.09
C GLY A 128 -11.35 -21.44 46.98
N TYR A 129 -11.85 -20.43 46.26
CA TYR A 129 -11.10 -19.73 45.21
C TYR A 129 -10.48 -18.43 45.71
N LEU A 130 -9.27 -18.10 45.27
CA LEU A 130 -8.61 -16.83 45.61
C LEU A 130 -9.13 -15.69 44.72
N SER A 131 -9.88 -14.75 45.32
CA SER A 131 -10.53 -13.66 44.59
C SER A 131 -9.56 -12.54 44.20
N SER A 132 -9.31 -12.40 42.88
CA SER A 132 -8.49 -11.29 42.36
C SER A 132 -9.13 -9.92 42.61
N ARG A 133 -10.48 -9.80 42.52
CA ARG A 133 -11.22 -8.56 42.80
C ARG A 133 -11.07 -8.13 44.26
N LYS A 134 -11.21 -9.04 45.22
CA LYS A 134 -11.05 -8.68 46.64
C LYS A 134 -9.62 -8.23 46.94
N MET A 135 -8.62 -8.90 46.37
CA MET A 135 -7.23 -8.49 46.51
C MET A 135 -6.97 -7.12 45.88
N ARG A 136 -7.46 -6.87 44.65
CA ARG A 136 -7.38 -5.53 44.02
C ARG A 136 -8.03 -4.46 44.85
N ALA A 137 -9.25 -4.67 45.35
CA ALA A 137 -9.99 -3.68 46.12
C ALA A 137 -9.25 -3.31 47.43
N ARG A 138 -8.69 -4.31 48.11
CA ARG A 138 -7.84 -4.08 49.29
C ARG A 138 -6.57 -3.30 48.91
N PHE A 139 -5.90 -3.71 47.84
CA PHE A 139 -4.69 -3.05 47.35
C PHE A 139 -4.95 -1.60 46.92
N GLN A 140 -6.09 -1.33 46.28
CA GLN A 140 -6.52 0.03 45.92
C GLN A 140 -6.65 0.93 47.16
N THR A 141 -7.20 0.40 48.25
CA THR A 141 -7.33 1.11 49.51
C THR A 141 -5.96 1.42 50.13
N LEU A 142 -5.05 0.44 50.11
CA LEU A 142 -3.68 0.62 50.60
C LEU A 142 -2.90 1.66 49.78
N VAL A 143 -3.02 1.61 48.45
CA VAL A 143 -2.38 2.59 47.55
C VAL A 143 -2.99 3.98 47.72
N ALA A 144 -4.31 4.10 47.91
CA ALA A 144 -4.93 5.40 48.20
C ALA A 144 -4.39 6.03 49.48
N GLN A 145 -4.25 5.24 50.56
CA GLN A 145 -3.63 5.70 51.80
C GLN A 145 -2.12 6.01 51.64
N ALA A 146 -1.42 5.25 50.79
CA ALA A 146 -0.03 5.52 50.46
C ALA A 146 0.14 6.84 49.70
N VAL A 147 -0.78 7.17 48.78
CA VAL A 147 -0.80 8.45 48.06
C VAL A 147 -0.92 9.63 49.03
N GLU A 148 -1.77 9.53 50.05
CA GLU A 148 -1.93 10.59 51.07
C GLU A 148 -0.68 10.78 51.94
N LYS A 149 0.05 9.70 52.21
CA LYS A 149 1.28 9.70 53.04
C LYS A 149 2.57 9.97 52.24
N SER A 150 2.50 9.83 50.92
CA SER A 150 3.65 9.97 50.02
C SER A 150 4.30 11.34 50.10
N GLN A 151 5.63 11.38 49.94
CA GLN A 151 6.36 12.65 49.77
C GLN A 151 5.95 13.39 48.48
N TYR A 152 5.32 12.70 47.53
CA TYR A 152 4.83 13.25 46.27
C TYR A 152 3.33 13.57 46.28
N ARG A 153 2.65 13.53 47.43
CA ARG A 153 1.18 13.64 47.53
C ARG A 153 0.55 14.77 46.68
N ASP A 154 1.19 15.93 46.59
CA ASP A 154 0.66 17.09 45.84
C ASP A 154 0.66 16.87 44.32
N GLN A 155 1.40 15.86 43.86
CA GLN A 155 1.55 15.46 42.46
C GLN A 155 0.79 14.16 42.15
N LEU A 156 0.21 13.49 43.14
CA LEU A 156 -0.41 12.18 42.99
C LEU A 156 -1.92 12.25 43.19
N ARG A 157 -2.67 11.55 42.33
CA ARG A 157 -4.13 11.43 42.46
C ARG A 157 -4.59 10.03 42.10
N MET A 158 -5.46 9.44 42.91
CA MET A 158 -6.13 8.20 42.53
C MET A 158 -7.05 8.44 41.32
N VAL A 159 -7.05 7.53 40.35
CA VAL A 159 -7.98 7.58 39.22
C VAL A 159 -9.28 6.87 39.62
N GLY A 160 -10.37 7.63 39.74
CA GLY A 160 -11.70 7.11 40.10
C GLY A 160 -12.49 6.52 38.93
N GLY A 161 -13.58 5.80 39.23
CA GLY A 161 -14.48 5.21 38.23
C GLY A 161 -13.96 3.91 37.61
N THR A 162 -13.03 3.23 38.27
CA THR A 162 -12.29 2.08 37.74
C THR A 162 -11.97 1.10 38.87
N SER A 163 -12.05 -0.20 38.58
CA SER A 163 -11.68 -1.29 39.49
C SER A 163 -10.18 -1.62 39.46
N GLU A 164 -9.43 -0.95 38.59
CA GLU A 164 -7.97 -1.03 38.47
C GLU A 164 -7.30 -0.05 39.45
N VAL A 165 -6.14 -0.42 39.99
CA VAL A 165 -5.38 0.43 40.89
C VAL A 165 -4.50 1.36 40.08
N ARG A 166 -5.00 2.58 39.84
CA ARG A 166 -4.37 3.57 38.97
C ARG A 166 -4.11 4.87 39.70
N VAL A 167 -2.88 5.35 39.56
CA VAL A 167 -2.41 6.63 40.12
C VAL A 167 -2.02 7.55 38.98
N ARG A 168 -2.53 8.78 39.01
CA ARG A 168 -2.14 9.84 38.10
C ARG A 168 -1.00 10.64 38.73
N ILE A 169 0.06 10.85 37.97
CA ILE A 169 1.27 11.59 38.37
C ILE A 169 1.29 12.91 37.59
N ARG A 170 1.27 14.06 38.30
CA ARG A 170 1.27 15.44 37.78
C ARG A 170 0.21 15.76 36.73
N ASP A 171 -0.90 15.01 36.73
CA ASP A 171 -1.91 15.04 35.67
C ASP A 171 -1.39 14.72 34.24
N THR A 172 -0.13 14.28 34.11
CA THR A 172 0.54 13.99 32.83
C THR A 172 0.68 12.51 32.56
N TYR A 173 0.83 11.69 33.60
CA TYR A 173 1.12 10.27 33.48
C TYR A 173 0.13 9.43 34.27
N THR A 174 -0.09 8.20 33.81
CA THR A 174 -0.87 7.19 34.53
C THR A 174 0.02 6.02 34.88
N LEU A 175 0.02 5.63 36.15
CA LEU A 175 0.72 4.48 36.70
C LEU A 175 -0.33 3.45 37.17
N ASP A 176 -0.37 2.31 36.49
CA ASP A 176 -1.14 1.14 36.89
C ASP A 176 -0.29 0.28 37.84
N MET A 177 -0.80 -0.02 39.02
CA MET A 177 -0.14 -0.89 40.00
C MET A 177 -0.89 -2.22 40.09
N VAL A 178 -0.27 -3.32 39.69
CA VAL A 178 -0.98 -4.58 39.45
C VAL A 178 -0.38 -5.69 40.30
N LEU A 179 -1.21 -6.40 41.08
CA LEU A 179 -0.77 -7.58 41.80
C LEU A 179 -0.70 -8.79 40.85
N ALA A 180 0.28 -9.65 41.04
CA ALA A 180 0.47 -10.80 40.17
C ALA A 180 1.12 -12.01 40.82
N PHE A 181 0.91 -13.18 40.23
CA PHE A 181 1.66 -14.40 40.50
C PHE A 181 2.43 -14.82 39.24
N LYS A 182 3.71 -15.18 39.39
CA LYS A 182 4.49 -15.78 38.31
C LYS A 182 4.24 -17.28 38.24
N CYS A 183 3.99 -17.78 37.03
CA CYS A 183 3.77 -19.19 36.76
C CYS A 183 4.90 -19.72 35.88
N TYR A 184 6.03 -20.08 36.48
CA TYR A 184 7.19 -20.63 35.77
C TYR A 184 7.04 -22.12 35.47
N GLY A 185 7.57 -22.58 34.34
CA GLY A 185 7.60 -24.01 33.96
C GLY A 185 6.22 -24.64 33.73
N ILE A 186 5.15 -23.85 33.73
CA ILE A 186 3.76 -24.29 33.52
C ILE A 186 3.21 -23.53 32.33
N TRP A 187 2.48 -24.24 31.46
CA TRP A 187 1.77 -23.65 30.34
C TRP A 187 0.26 -23.83 30.49
N PRO A 188 -0.57 -22.79 30.23
CA PRO A 188 -2.01 -22.89 30.43
C PRO A 188 -2.66 -23.81 29.41
N ARG A 189 -3.70 -24.53 29.82
CA ARG A 189 -4.42 -25.52 28.99
C ARG A 189 -5.09 -24.86 27.79
N SER A 190 -5.68 -23.67 27.99
CA SER A 190 -6.30 -22.86 26.95
C SER A 190 -5.33 -22.47 25.83
N ALA A 191 -4.03 -22.38 26.13
CA ALA A 191 -2.96 -22.10 25.16
C ALA A 191 -2.16 -23.35 24.75
N ALA A 192 -2.59 -24.56 25.13
CA ALA A 192 -1.84 -25.79 24.88
C ALA A 192 -1.68 -26.14 23.39
N HIS A 193 -2.58 -25.63 22.54
CA HIS A 193 -2.52 -25.77 21.09
C HIS A 193 -1.32 -25.03 20.46
N TRP A 194 -0.66 -24.13 21.19
CA TRP A 194 0.51 -23.41 20.72
C TRP A 194 1.82 -24.14 21.09
N PRO A 195 2.83 -24.17 20.20
CA PRO A 195 2.82 -23.62 18.84
C PRO A 195 1.97 -24.49 17.89
N GLU A 196 1.45 -23.87 16.83
CA GLU A 196 0.65 -24.57 15.82
C GLU A 196 1.54 -25.53 15.02
N PRO A 197 1.27 -26.86 15.01
CA PRO A 197 2.19 -27.85 14.44
C PRO A 197 2.40 -27.73 12.91
N THR A 198 1.48 -27.07 12.21
CA THR A 198 1.56 -26.85 10.76
C THR A 198 2.45 -25.66 10.40
N LEU A 199 2.78 -24.81 11.37
CA LEU A 199 3.60 -23.63 11.17
C LEU A 199 5.07 -23.93 11.50
N PRO A 200 6.01 -23.50 10.64
CA PRO A 200 7.44 -23.73 10.84
C PRO A 200 8.07 -22.83 11.92
N TRP A 201 7.34 -21.84 12.45
CA TRP A 201 7.80 -20.95 13.51
C TRP A 201 6.76 -20.85 14.64
N PRO A 202 7.18 -20.82 15.92
CA PRO A 202 8.56 -20.95 16.38
C PRO A 202 9.12 -22.38 16.23
N GLY A 203 10.44 -22.49 16.15
CA GLY A 203 11.12 -23.79 16.19
C GLY A 203 10.92 -24.49 17.54
N VAL A 204 11.11 -25.81 17.58
CA VAL A 204 10.84 -26.65 18.77
C VAL A 204 11.60 -26.19 20.02
N GLU A 205 12.88 -25.85 19.87
CA GLU A 205 13.71 -25.36 20.99
C GLU A 205 13.19 -24.03 21.53
N GLN A 206 12.95 -23.05 20.66
CA GLN A 206 12.40 -21.75 21.04
C GLN A 206 11.01 -21.88 21.69
N ALA A 207 10.14 -22.75 21.15
CA ALA A 207 8.84 -23.02 21.76
C ALA A 207 8.97 -23.62 23.17
N THR A 208 9.94 -24.52 23.35
CA THR A 208 10.22 -25.14 24.66
C THR A 208 10.72 -24.10 25.66
N GLU A 209 11.65 -23.24 25.28
CA GLU A 209 12.13 -22.13 26.11
C GLU A 209 11.02 -21.15 26.49
N VAL A 210 10.13 -20.84 25.55
CA VAL A 210 8.97 -19.98 25.80
C VAL A 210 8.01 -20.63 26.80
N LYS A 211 7.69 -21.92 26.63
CA LYS A 211 6.86 -22.67 27.57
C LYS A 211 7.50 -22.75 28.97
N MET A 212 8.81 -22.92 29.04
CA MET A 212 9.56 -22.91 30.29
C MET A 212 9.53 -21.54 30.99
N SER A 213 9.53 -20.45 30.23
CA SER A 213 9.36 -19.10 30.81
C SER A 213 7.98 -18.88 31.42
N GLY A 214 6.97 -19.62 30.95
CA GLY A 214 5.63 -19.62 31.50
C GLY A 214 4.87 -18.30 31.25
N PHE A 215 4.06 -17.90 32.22
CA PHE A 215 3.19 -16.72 32.11
C PHE A 215 2.95 -16.07 33.48
N THR A 216 2.26 -14.94 33.49
CA THR A 216 1.90 -14.21 34.71
C THR A 216 0.38 -14.15 34.86
N LEU A 217 -0.11 -14.45 36.05
CA LEU A 217 -1.49 -14.22 36.46
C LEU A 217 -1.57 -12.83 37.09
N VAL A 218 -2.36 -11.93 36.51
CA VAL A 218 -2.52 -10.56 37.02
C VAL A 218 -3.92 -10.32 37.55
N SER A 219 -3.98 -9.55 38.62
CA SER A 219 -5.25 -9.05 39.15
C SER A 219 -5.68 -7.86 38.27
N ARG A 220 -6.47 -8.11 37.23
CA ARG A 220 -7.08 -7.08 36.37
C ARG A 220 -8.58 -7.36 36.20
N ASP A 221 -9.33 -6.33 35.82
CA ASP A 221 -10.73 -6.46 35.44
C ASP A 221 -10.85 -7.14 34.08
N CYS A 222 -11.67 -8.18 34.03
CA CYS A 222 -11.93 -9.01 32.87
C CYS A 222 -13.39 -8.93 32.40
N SER A 223 -14.19 -7.99 32.92
CA SER A 223 -15.61 -7.80 32.56
C SER A 223 -15.85 -7.64 31.05
N HIS A 224 -14.87 -7.09 30.31
CA HIS A 224 -14.93 -6.93 28.86
C HIS A 224 -14.56 -8.19 28.06
N LEU A 225 -14.01 -9.24 28.71
CA LEU A 225 -13.63 -10.51 28.08
C LEU A 225 -14.76 -11.55 28.12
N ALA A 226 -15.81 -11.30 28.91
CA ALA A 226 -17.02 -12.09 28.89
C ALA A 226 -17.74 -11.84 27.56
N ARG A 227 -17.86 -12.89 26.72
CA ARG A 227 -18.64 -12.83 25.47
C ARG A 227 -20.07 -12.35 25.78
N ASP A 228 -20.67 -11.62 24.83
CA ASP A 228 -22.13 -11.37 24.72
C ASP A 228 -22.90 -12.70 24.62
N LYS A 229 -22.94 -13.50 25.68
CA LYS A 229 -23.87 -14.61 25.82
C LYS A 229 -25.15 -14.06 26.44
N GLU A 230 -26.25 -14.41 25.81
CA GLU A 230 -27.62 -13.95 26.05
C GLU A 230 -27.98 -13.79 27.53
N LYS A 231 -28.74 -12.73 27.79
CA LYS A 231 -29.16 -12.12 29.05
C LYS A 231 -29.84 -13.01 30.11
N ASP A 232 -29.96 -14.32 29.93
CA ASP A 232 -30.87 -15.14 30.76
C ASP A 232 -30.20 -15.99 31.85
N LYS A 233 -28.92 -15.76 32.18
CA LYS A 233 -28.27 -16.38 33.37
C LYS A 233 -27.55 -15.37 34.26
N GLN A 234 -28.07 -14.14 34.29
CA GLN A 234 -27.40 -12.95 34.84
C GLN A 234 -27.36 -12.87 36.39
N GLU A 235 -27.91 -13.82 37.15
CA GLU A 235 -27.85 -13.74 38.64
C GLU A 235 -26.81 -14.68 39.27
N ALA A 236 -26.33 -15.73 38.58
CA ALA A 236 -25.33 -16.65 39.12
C ALA A 236 -23.89 -16.38 38.63
N ALA A 237 -23.71 -15.66 37.53
CA ALA A 237 -22.39 -15.40 36.91
C ALA A 237 -21.65 -14.19 37.52
N ILE A 238 -22.37 -13.22 38.08
CA ILE A 238 -21.81 -12.00 38.70
C ILE A 238 -20.91 -12.32 39.91
N THR A 239 -21.10 -13.50 40.53
CA THR A 239 -20.29 -14.00 41.65
C THR A 239 -19.03 -14.78 41.24
N ALA A 240 -18.85 -15.15 39.97
CA ALA A 240 -17.69 -15.94 39.51
C ALA A 240 -16.69 -15.12 38.67
N GLU A 241 -17.15 -14.09 37.94
CA GLU A 241 -16.32 -13.35 36.98
C GLU A 241 -15.31 -12.40 37.64
N GLY A 242 -15.61 -11.90 38.83
CA GLY A 242 -14.70 -11.03 39.60
C GLY A 242 -13.49 -11.74 40.21
N ASP A 243 -13.54 -13.06 40.30
CA ASP A 243 -12.59 -13.83 41.10
C ASP A 243 -11.53 -14.54 40.25
N THR A 244 -11.51 -14.25 38.95
CA THR A 244 -10.54 -14.80 37.99
C THR A 244 -9.29 -13.92 37.87
N TRP A 245 -8.19 -14.53 37.45
CA TRP A 245 -6.90 -13.90 37.23
C TRP A 245 -6.57 -13.89 35.75
N VAL A 246 -6.23 -12.72 35.20
CA VAL A 246 -5.95 -12.58 33.76
C VAL A 246 -4.57 -13.14 33.45
N MET A 247 -4.47 -13.94 32.38
CA MET A 247 -3.21 -14.52 31.92
C MET A 247 -2.48 -13.53 31.00
N VAL A 248 -1.22 -13.23 31.29
CA VAL A 248 -0.37 -12.34 30.51
C VAL A 248 0.96 -13.01 30.18
N PHE A 249 1.32 -12.99 28.89
CA PHE A 249 2.48 -13.70 28.34
C PHE A 249 3.66 -12.76 28.03
N ALA A 250 3.83 -11.68 28.79
CA ALA A 250 4.77 -10.61 28.42
C ALA A 250 6.22 -11.09 28.23
N GLU A 251 6.72 -11.95 29.12
CA GLU A 251 8.08 -12.52 29.03
C GLU A 251 8.21 -13.50 27.85
N ALA A 252 7.22 -14.39 27.68
CA ALA A 252 7.12 -15.33 26.57
C ALA A 252 7.14 -14.62 25.20
N GLU A 253 6.31 -13.59 25.02
CA GLU A 253 6.26 -12.79 23.80
C GLU A 253 7.58 -12.05 23.54
N ASP A 254 8.20 -11.49 24.59
CA ASP A 254 9.46 -10.75 24.47
C ASP A 254 10.65 -11.66 24.08
N ARG A 255 10.58 -12.96 24.43
CA ARG A 255 11.53 -13.99 24.00
C ARG A 255 11.39 -14.33 22.53
N LEU A 256 10.17 -14.41 22.00
CA LEU A 256 9.93 -14.67 20.56
C LEU A 256 10.53 -13.58 19.64
N LEU A 257 10.68 -12.36 20.15
CA LEU A 257 11.14 -11.19 19.39
C LEU A 257 12.64 -10.89 19.54
N THR A 258 13.44 -11.77 20.16
CA THR A 258 14.88 -11.52 20.40
C THR A 258 15.73 -11.61 19.14
N GLN A 259 15.34 -12.43 18.17
CA GLN A 259 16.13 -12.70 16.96
C GLN A 259 15.88 -11.66 15.85
N GLY A 260 16.91 -11.45 15.03
CA GLY A 260 16.88 -10.55 13.86
C GLY A 260 16.47 -9.12 14.22
N CYS A 261 15.79 -8.44 13.29
CA CYS A 261 15.31 -7.08 13.48
C CYS A 261 13.90 -6.99 14.11
N ARG A 262 13.33 -8.08 14.65
CA ARG A 262 11.95 -8.13 15.19
C ARG A 262 11.68 -7.05 16.25
N LYS A 263 12.56 -6.93 17.25
CA LYS A 263 12.49 -5.86 18.28
C LYS A 263 12.68 -4.46 17.71
N LYS A 264 13.51 -4.33 16.67
CA LYS A 264 13.72 -3.07 15.96
C LYS A 264 12.44 -2.62 15.28
N CYS A 265 11.80 -3.52 14.54
CA CYS A 265 10.50 -3.31 13.89
C CYS A 265 9.44 -2.88 14.90
N LEU A 266 9.28 -3.62 16.01
CA LEU A 266 8.34 -3.24 17.07
C LEU A 266 8.66 -1.85 17.66
N GLY A 267 9.93 -1.51 17.81
CA GLY A 267 10.37 -0.18 18.27
C GLY A 267 9.98 0.95 17.31
N ILE A 268 10.13 0.73 16.00
CA ILE A 268 9.68 1.66 14.96
C ILE A 268 8.17 1.82 15.02
N LEU A 269 7.41 0.71 15.04
CA LEU A 269 5.94 0.73 15.08
C LEU A 269 5.40 1.48 16.31
N LYS A 270 5.98 1.23 17.49
CA LYS A 270 5.61 1.97 18.71
C LYS A 270 5.88 3.46 18.58
N THR A 271 6.99 3.84 17.94
CA THR A 271 7.36 5.25 17.73
C THR A 271 6.44 5.94 16.72
N LEU A 272 6.05 5.24 15.65
CA LEU A 272 5.09 5.75 14.68
C LEU A 272 3.71 5.93 15.32
N ARG A 273 3.26 4.95 16.12
CA ARG A 273 2.01 5.05 16.87
C ARG A 273 1.99 6.29 17.77
N ASP A 274 3.01 6.45 18.61
CA ASP A 274 3.09 7.57 19.56
C ASP A 274 3.10 8.94 18.89
N ARG A 275 3.55 9.02 17.63
CA ARG A 275 3.65 10.29 16.91
C ARG A 275 2.43 10.59 16.03
N HIS A 276 1.75 9.55 15.56
CA HIS A 276 0.81 9.69 14.45
C HIS A 276 -0.54 8.98 14.67
N LEU A 277 -0.66 8.12 15.69
CA LEU A 277 -1.84 7.27 15.92
C LEU A 277 -2.34 7.31 17.37
N GLU A 278 -2.14 8.44 18.07
CA GLU A 278 -2.82 8.71 19.34
C GLU A 278 -4.28 9.09 19.07
N LEU A 279 -5.14 8.07 19.00
CA LEU A 279 -6.57 8.21 18.74
C LEU A 279 -7.38 8.01 20.05
N PRO A 280 -8.53 8.69 20.22
CA PRO A 280 -9.44 8.45 21.34
C PRO A 280 -9.79 6.95 21.48
N GLY A 281 -9.72 6.42 22.69
CA GLY A 281 -9.97 5.00 22.97
C GLY A 281 -8.79 4.06 22.69
N ASN A 282 -7.65 4.57 22.21
CA ASN A 282 -6.39 3.82 22.01
C ASN A 282 -6.57 2.46 21.27
N PRO A 283 -7.19 2.43 20.08
CA PRO A 283 -7.44 1.18 19.35
C PRO A 283 -6.16 0.46 18.90
N VAL A 284 -5.05 1.18 18.76
CA VAL A 284 -3.76 0.63 18.32
C VAL A 284 -2.80 0.56 19.51
N SER A 285 -3.09 -0.33 20.46
CA SER A 285 -2.25 -0.47 21.66
C SER A 285 -0.88 -1.09 21.34
N ALA A 286 0.07 -0.96 22.27
CA ALA A 286 1.39 -1.60 22.15
C ALA A 286 1.29 -3.13 22.08
N PHE A 287 0.22 -3.69 22.65
CA PHE A 287 -0.10 -5.11 22.57
C PHE A 287 -0.50 -5.49 21.15
N VAL A 288 -1.44 -4.76 20.53
CA VAL A 288 -1.84 -4.98 19.13
C VAL A 288 -0.64 -4.93 18.18
N LEU A 289 0.23 -3.92 18.31
CA LEU A 289 1.44 -3.83 17.49
C LEU A 289 2.37 -5.03 17.69
N LYS A 290 2.52 -5.52 18.92
CA LYS A 290 3.33 -6.71 19.21
C LYS A 290 2.73 -7.96 18.57
N THR A 291 1.42 -8.16 18.72
CA THR A 291 0.68 -9.28 18.11
C THR A 291 0.82 -9.27 16.58
N LEU A 292 0.72 -8.10 15.94
CA LEU A 292 0.95 -7.98 14.50
C LEU A 292 2.36 -8.41 14.09
N VAL A 293 3.39 -8.04 14.85
CA VAL A 293 4.77 -8.49 14.57
C VAL A 293 4.89 -10.02 14.75
N LEU A 294 4.23 -10.61 15.74
CA LEU A 294 4.22 -12.06 15.92
C LEU A 294 3.52 -12.79 14.76
N TYR A 295 2.40 -12.27 14.27
CA TYR A 295 1.76 -12.80 13.05
C TYR A 295 2.64 -12.68 11.81
N GLU A 296 3.42 -11.60 11.68
CA GLU A 296 4.41 -11.51 10.60
C GLU A 296 5.55 -12.53 10.78
N CYS A 297 5.90 -12.92 12.00
CA CYS A 297 6.90 -13.96 12.26
C CYS A 297 6.39 -15.35 11.84
N GLU A 298 5.10 -15.65 11.97
CA GLU A 298 4.49 -16.88 11.45
C GLU A 298 4.53 -16.94 9.92
N LYS A 299 4.36 -15.80 9.25
CA LYS A 299 4.47 -15.69 7.78
C LYS A 299 5.92 -15.76 7.28
N HIS A 300 6.85 -15.26 8.08
CA HIS A 300 8.28 -15.16 7.79
C HIS A 300 9.08 -15.90 8.86
N PRO A 301 9.05 -17.25 8.83
CA PRO A 301 9.55 -18.07 9.92
C PRO A 301 11.08 -18.09 10.04
N HIS A 302 11.80 -17.78 8.97
CA HIS A 302 13.24 -17.93 8.94
C HIS A 302 13.96 -16.68 9.44
N GLU A 303 15.05 -16.84 10.19
CA GLU A 303 15.80 -15.71 10.77
C GLU A 303 16.36 -14.74 9.73
N TRP A 304 16.81 -15.24 8.58
CA TRP A 304 17.35 -14.43 7.48
C TRP A 304 16.29 -13.50 6.86
N GLU A 305 14.99 -13.84 6.97
CA GLU A 305 13.89 -12.95 6.53
C GLU A 305 13.74 -11.73 7.43
N TRP A 306 14.31 -11.78 8.64
CA TRP A 306 14.35 -10.70 9.61
C TRP A 306 15.72 -10.02 9.67
N ASP A 307 16.60 -10.29 8.70
CA ASP A 307 17.80 -9.48 8.50
C ASP A 307 17.41 -8.11 7.91
N THR A 308 18.06 -7.04 8.39
CA THR A 308 17.85 -5.66 7.94
C THR A 308 17.97 -5.49 6.42
N LEU A 309 18.78 -6.31 5.74
CA LEU A 309 19.01 -6.24 4.29
C LEU A 309 17.93 -6.92 3.43
N SER A 310 17.07 -7.79 4.01
CA SER A 310 16.21 -8.68 3.23
C SER A 310 14.81 -8.13 2.93
N LEU A 311 14.37 -7.03 3.55
CA LEU A 311 13.00 -6.53 3.39
C LEU A 311 12.66 -6.10 1.94
N GLY A 312 13.56 -5.44 1.22
CA GLY A 312 13.36 -5.04 -0.19
C GLY A 312 13.84 -6.07 -1.22
N ALA A 313 14.80 -6.92 -0.87
CA ALA A 313 15.38 -7.92 -1.77
C ALA A 313 14.40 -9.04 -2.17
N ARG A 314 13.35 -9.29 -1.36
CA ARG A 314 12.38 -10.37 -1.57
C ARG A 314 11.50 -10.22 -2.82
N LEU A 315 11.23 -8.99 -3.28
CA LEU A 315 10.39 -8.77 -4.47
C LEU A 315 11.15 -9.04 -5.77
N VAL A 316 12.45 -8.74 -5.84
CA VAL A 316 13.21 -8.72 -7.10
C VAL A 316 13.17 -10.07 -7.85
N PRO A 317 13.39 -11.23 -7.21
CA PRO A 317 13.31 -12.52 -7.91
C PRO A 317 11.91 -12.83 -8.43
N GLN A 318 10.88 -12.47 -7.66
CA GLN A 318 9.47 -12.74 -8.00
C GLN A 318 9.01 -11.86 -9.17
N LEU A 319 9.40 -10.59 -9.17
CA LEU A 319 9.18 -9.68 -10.30
C LEU A 319 9.93 -10.17 -11.55
N GLY A 320 11.16 -10.67 -11.37
CA GLY A 320 11.93 -11.30 -12.44
C GLY A 320 11.19 -12.47 -13.08
N ARG A 321 10.64 -13.37 -12.26
CA ARG A 321 9.84 -14.52 -12.74
C ARG A 321 8.55 -14.09 -13.44
N TYR A 322 7.79 -13.16 -12.85
CA TYR A 322 6.58 -12.62 -13.50
C TYR A 322 6.90 -11.97 -14.86
N CYS A 323 8.03 -11.26 -14.97
CA CYS A 323 8.49 -10.72 -16.25
C CYS A 323 8.84 -11.83 -17.25
N GLY A 324 9.58 -12.87 -16.81
CA GLY A 324 9.99 -14.00 -17.64
C GLY A 324 8.82 -14.86 -18.13
N GLU A 325 7.74 -14.94 -17.38
CA GLU A 325 6.58 -15.78 -17.70
C GLU A 325 5.40 -14.96 -18.25
N ARG A 326 4.80 -14.09 -17.42
CA ARG A 326 3.54 -13.38 -17.74
C ARG A 326 3.75 -12.28 -18.76
N VAL A 327 4.79 -11.45 -18.58
CA VAL A 327 5.09 -10.35 -19.53
C VAL A 327 5.58 -10.92 -20.86
N ALA A 328 6.42 -11.97 -20.83
CA ALA A 328 6.87 -12.66 -22.04
C ALA A 328 5.71 -13.32 -22.80
N ALA A 329 4.80 -14.03 -22.11
CA ALA A 329 3.61 -14.63 -22.71
C ALA A 329 2.70 -13.58 -23.35
N ARG A 330 2.46 -12.45 -22.65
CA ARG A 330 1.74 -11.30 -23.20
C ARG A 330 2.41 -10.79 -24.47
N ARG A 331 3.73 -10.57 -24.45
CA ARG A 331 4.49 -10.09 -25.60
C ARG A 331 4.37 -11.06 -26.78
N ALA A 332 4.48 -12.36 -26.55
CA ALA A 332 4.32 -13.37 -27.60
C ALA A 332 2.90 -13.38 -28.19
N ALA A 333 1.86 -13.25 -27.36
CA ALA A 333 0.47 -13.15 -27.81
C ALA A 333 0.22 -11.89 -28.64
N VAL A 334 0.72 -10.73 -28.17
CA VAL A 334 0.66 -9.46 -28.90
C VAL A 334 1.37 -9.56 -30.24
N MET A 335 2.57 -10.14 -30.31
CA MET A 335 3.30 -10.29 -31.58
C MET A 335 2.55 -11.15 -32.60
N ARG A 336 1.87 -12.21 -32.16
CA ARG A 336 1.01 -13.02 -33.04
C ARG A 336 -0.19 -12.20 -33.54
N GLY A 337 -0.88 -11.51 -32.62
CA GLY A 337 -2.01 -10.66 -32.97
C GLY A 337 -1.64 -9.50 -33.91
N LEU A 338 -0.47 -8.88 -33.70
CA LEU A 338 0.04 -7.80 -34.55
C LEU A 338 0.21 -8.24 -36.00
N ARG A 339 0.78 -9.42 -36.25
CA ARG A 339 0.93 -9.94 -37.62
C ARG A 339 -0.42 -10.20 -38.29
N GLU A 340 -1.34 -10.83 -37.57
CA GLU A 340 -2.70 -11.08 -38.08
C GLU A 340 -3.44 -9.78 -38.40
N VAL A 341 -3.35 -8.78 -37.51
CA VAL A 341 -3.92 -7.45 -37.69
C VAL A 341 -3.26 -6.73 -38.86
N ALA A 342 -1.94 -6.73 -38.94
CA ALA A 342 -1.21 -6.03 -39.99
C ALA A 342 -1.54 -6.58 -41.38
N THR A 343 -1.61 -7.91 -41.55
CA THR A 343 -2.00 -8.53 -42.83
C THR A 343 -3.41 -8.09 -43.25
N ALA A 344 -4.39 -8.15 -42.33
CA ALA A 344 -5.75 -7.72 -42.63
C ALA A 344 -5.82 -6.21 -42.95
N LEU A 345 -5.07 -5.37 -42.23
CA LEU A 345 -5.02 -3.94 -42.50
C LEU A 345 -4.37 -3.63 -43.86
N GLN A 346 -3.31 -4.33 -44.25
CA GLN A 346 -2.66 -4.13 -45.55
C GLN A 346 -3.63 -4.41 -46.70
N GLU A 347 -4.45 -5.44 -46.59
CA GLU A 347 -5.47 -5.76 -47.59
C GLU A 347 -6.54 -4.67 -47.69
N ILE A 348 -7.09 -4.24 -46.55
CA ILE A 348 -8.10 -3.17 -46.50
C ILE A 348 -7.53 -1.85 -47.00
N LEU A 349 -6.33 -1.47 -46.55
CA LEU A 349 -5.70 -0.20 -46.94
C LEU A 349 -5.32 -0.18 -48.43
N ARG A 350 -4.95 -1.32 -49.02
CA ARG A 350 -4.72 -1.43 -50.47
C ARG A 350 -6.00 -1.11 -51.25
N GLU A 351 -7.15 -1.61 -50.81
CA GLU A 351 -8.44 -1.31 -51.47
C GLU A 351 -8.88 0.14 -51.23
N VAL A 352 -8.60 0.69 -50.05
CA VAL A 352 -8.81 2.13 -49.77
C VAL A 352 -7.95 3.00 -50.70
N GLU A 353 -6.67 2.65 -50.88
CA GLU A 353 -5.72 3.38 -51.73
C GLU A 353 -6.13 3.33 -53.22
N LEU A 354 -6.69 2.21 -53.69
CA LEU A 354 -7.25 2.11 -55.04
C LEU A 354 -8.42 3.08 -55.28
N GLN A 355 -9.23 3.35 -54.25
CA GLN A 355 -10.37 4.27 -54.33
C GLN A 355 -9.98 5.73 -54.01
N GLU A 356 -8.96 5.93 -53.19
CA GLU A 356 -8.48 7.22 -52.75
C GLU A 356 -6.93 7.22 -52.68
N PRO A 357 -6.24 7.50 -53.81
CA PRO A 357 -4.78 7.43 -53.89
C PRO A 357 -4.02 8.37 -52.96
N ARG A 358 -4.72 9.35 -52.35
CA ARG A 358 -4.15 10.26 -51.35
C ARG A 358 -3.95 9.59 -49.98
N VAL A 359 -4.63 8.47 -49.71
CA VAL A 359 -4.53 7.73 -48.45
C VAL A 359 -3.58 6.55 -48.66
N ILE A 360 -2.28 6.83 -48.54
CA ILE A 360 -1.23 5.83 -48.71
C ILE A 360 -1.04 5.09 -47.39
N SER A 361 -0.93 3.76 -47.45
CA SER A 361 -0.63 2.96 -46.28
C SER A 361 0.79 3.23 -45.77
N SER A 362 0.91 3.83 -44.58
CA SER A 362 2.19 3.97 -43.85
C SER A 362 2.57 2.72 -43.05
N LEU A 363 1.84 1.60 -43.22
CA LEU A 363 1.98 0.40 -42.40
C LEU A 363 3.15 -0.47 -42.89
N ALA A 364 4.37 -0.08 -42.53
CA ALA A 364 5.60 -0.82 -42.81
C ALA A 364 6.17 -1.47 -41.54
N GLU A 365 6.70 -2.69 -41.68
CA GLU A 365 7.46 -3.35 -40.60
C GLU A 365 8.92 -2.89 -40.64
N VAL A 366 9.36 -2.21 -39.58
CA VAL A 366 10.74 -1.74 -39.39
C VAL A 366 11.23 -2.27 -38.05
N ASN A 367 12.33 -3.04 -38.06
CA ASN A 367 12.94 -3.62 -36.86
C ASN A 367 11.95 -4.41 -35.98
N GLY A 368 11.03 -5.17 -36.60
CA GLY A 368 10.04 -5.99 -35.90
C GLY A 368 8.91 -5.20 -35.24
N ARG A 369 8.70 -3.94 -35.64
CA ARG A 369 7.57 -3.10 -35.24
C ARG A 369 6.88 -2.53 -36.47
N TYR A 370 5.57 -2.43 -36.44
CA TYR A 370 4.81 -1.76 -37.49
C TYR A 370 4.71 -0.27 -37.18
N GLU A 371 5.13 0.58 -38.11
CA GLU A 371 4.99 2.03 -37.98
C GLU A 371 3.51 2.43 -37.91
N GLY A 372 3.18 3.34 -36.99
CA GLY A 372 1.80 3.78 -36.75
C GLY A 372 0.88 2.76 -36.07
N LEU A 373 1.32 1.51 -35.82
CA LEU A 373 0.49 0.50 -35.15
C LEU A 373 0.81 0.40 -33.66
N HIS A 374 -0.14 0.82 -32.83
CA HIS A 374 -0.02 0.88 -31.38
C HIS A 374 -0.87 -0.19 -30.69
N VAL A 375 -0.31 -0.79 -29.62
CA VAL A 375 -0.96 -1.85 -28.83
C VAL A 375 -1.62 -1.25 -27.60
N LEU A 376 -2.95 -1.31 -27.52
CA LEU A 376 -3.73 -0.93 -26.34
C LEU A 376 -3.89 -2.10 -25.37
N SER A 377 -4.25 -3.27 -25.90
CA SER A 377 -4.38 -4.54 -25.17
C SER A 377 -4.00 -5.70 -26.11
N PRO A 378 -3.95 -6.97 -25.65
CA PRO A 378 -3.64 -8.11 -26.51
C PRO A 378 -4.62 -8.31 -27.66
N THR A 379 -5.80 -7.67 -27.58
CA THR A 379 -6.87 -7.78 -28.57
C THR A 379 -7.29 -6.44 -29.19
N GLU A 380 -6.71 -5.31 -28.75
CA GLU A 380 -7.10 -3.97 -29.20
C GLU A 380 -5.90 -3.17 -29.67
N PHE A 381 -6.03 -2.56 -30.84
CA PHE A 381 -4.96 -1.84 -31.52
C PHE A 381 -5.46 -0.50 -32.07
N GLU A 382 -4.53 0.45 -32.22
CA GLU A 382 -4.74 1.69 -32.97
C GLU A 382 -3.75 1.71 -34.12
N ALA A 383 -4.22 2.03 -35.33
CA ALA A 383 -3.42 2.17 -36.52
C ALA A 383 -3.54 3.62 -37.01
N ILE A 384 -2.45 4.36 -36.83
CA ILE A 384 -2.27 5.73 -37.29
C ILE A 384 -1.93 5.68 -38.79
N LEU A 385 -2.76 6.33 -39.59
CA LEU A 385 -2.58 6.49 -41.02
C LEU A 385 -2.02 7.89 -41.26
N TYR A 386 -0.71 7.98 -41.50
CA TYR A 386 -0.08 9.25 -41.76
C TYR A 386 -0.44 9.75 -43.15
N LEU A 387 -1.13 10.87 -43.19
CA LEU A 387 -1.47 11.58 -44.42
C LEU A 387 -0.23 12.31 -44.95
N ASN A 388 -0.24 12.62 -46.25
CA ASN A 388 0.76 13.48 -46.87
C ASN A 388 0.91 14.81 -46.12
N GLN A 389 2.04 15.50 -46.32
CA GLN A 389 2.36 16.73 -45.60
C GLN A 389 1.19 17.73 -45.56
N MET A 390 1.02 18.37 -44.40
CA MET A 390 -0.02 19.37 -44.16
C MET A 390 0.07 20.59 -45.10
N GLY A 391 1.19 20.79 -45.80
CA GLY A 391 1.30 21.78 -46.87
C GLY A 391 1.01 23.21 -46.41
N GLU A 392 -0.04 23.81 -46.95
CA GLU A 392 -0.40 25.23 -46.79
C GLU A 392 -1.18 25.56 -45.50
N PHE A 393 -1.37 24.59 -44.61
CA PHE A 393 -2.04 24.79 -43.34
C PHE A 393 -1.06 25.17 -42.22
N ASN A 394 -1.42 26.18 -41.44
CA ASN A 394 -0.78 26.51 -40.17
C ASN A 394 -1.47 25.73 -39.05
N PHE A 395 -0.68 25.09 -38.21
CA PHE A 395 -1.12 24.57 -36.91
C PHE A 395 -1.34 25.73 -35.92
N VAL A 396 -2.52 25.77 -35.31
CA VAL A 396 -2.91 26.79 -34.32
C VAL A 396 -3.30 26.10 -33.02
N ASP A 397 -2.49 26.34 -31.99
CA ASP A 397 -2.74 25.97 -30.59
C ASP A 397 -2.76 27.23 -29.73
N ASP A 398 -3.96 27.73 -29.49
CA ASP A 398 -4.26 28.92 -28.68
C ASP A 398 -4.93 28.58 -27.35
N GLY A 399 -5.06 27.29 -27.03
CA GLY A 399 -5.73 26.79 -25.82
C GLY A 399 -7.26 26.79 -25.88
N SER A 400 -7.88 27.22 -27.00
CA SER A 400 -9.34 27.21 -27.16
C SER A 400 -9.95 25.81 -27.10
N PHE A 401 -9.19 24.80 -27.53
CA PHE A 401 -9.60 23.39 -27.53
C PHE A 401 -8.63 22.57 -26.69
N PRO A 402 -8.96 22.25 -25.43
CA PRO A 402 -8.04 21.51 -24.56
C PRO A 402 -7.61 20.17 -25.18
N GLY A 403 -6.30 20.02 -25.38
CA GLY A 403 -5.70 18.80 -25.93
C GLY A 403 -5.93 18.59 -27.42
N SER A 404 -6.44 19.61 -28.10
CA SER A 404 -6.66 19.63 -29.54
C SER A 404 -6.13 20.92 -30.15
N ALA A 405 -5.96 20.91 -31.46
CA ALA A 405 -5.55 22.07 -32.23
C ALA A 405 -6.29 22.11 -33.57
N VAL A 406 -6.21 23.26 -34.25
CA VAL A 406 -6.85 23.43 -35.55
C VAL A 406 -5.81 23.70 -36.64
N LEU A 407 -6.09 23.19 -37.84
CA LEU A 407 -5.30 23.44 -39.04
C LEU A 407 -6.04 24.49 -39.89
N LYS A 408 -5.46 25.68 -40.03
CA LYS A 408 -6.06 26.80 -40.76
C LYS A 408 -5.21 27.17 -41.97
N LEU A 409 -5.84 27.44 -43.11
CA LEU A 409 -5.11 27.92 -44.29
C LEU A 409 -4.29 29.17 -43.94
N SER A 410 -3.03 29.18 -44.38
CA SER A 410 -2.13 30.34 -44.28
C SER A 410 -2.65 31.52 -45.11
N ASP A 411 -3.22 31.24 -46.28
CA ASP A 411 -3.86 32.20 -47.17
C ASP A 411 -5.08 31.55 -47.84
N GLY A 412 -6.23 32.21 -47.79
CA GLY A 412 -7.48 31.73 -48.40
C GLY A 412 -7.39 31.51 -49.91
N ARG A 413 -6.50 32.22 -50.60
CA ARG A 413 -6.24 32.04 -52.05
C ARG A 413 -5.62 30.68 -52.37
N LYS A 414 -4.96 30.04 -51.38
CA LYS A 414 -4.34 28.72 -51.53
C LYS A 414 -5.31 27.56 -51.30
N ARG A 415 -6.60 27.85 -51.08
CA ARG A 415 -7.63 26.82 -50.85
C ARG A 415 -7.67 25.77 -51.96
N SER A 416 -7.66 26.19 -53.22
CA SER A 416 -7.68 25.30 -54.39
C SER A 416 -6.37 24.55 -54.62
N MET A 417 -5.28 24.99 -53.99
CA MET A 417 -3.96 24.34 -54.07
C MET A 417 -3.81 23.21 -53.03
N SER A 418 -4.73 23.10 -52.08
CA SER A 418 -4.69 22.07 -51.06
C SER A 418 -5.13 20.72 -51.62
N LEU A 419 -4.37 19.66 -51.29
CA LEU A 419 -4.75 18.27 -51.58
C LEU A 419 -6.06 17.84 -50.89
N TRP A 420 -6.51 18.58 -49.88
CA TRP A 420 -7.62 18.23 -49.00
C TRP A 420 -8.78 19.23 -49.10
N VAL A 421 -8.93 19.91 -50.26
CA VAL A 421 -9.81 21.05 -50.49
C VAL A 421 -11.26 20.81 -50.07
N GLU A 422 -11.80 19.60 -50.29
CA GLU A 422 -13.17 19.22 -49.96
C GLU A 422 -13.43 19.12 -48.45
N PHE A 423 -12.37 18.97 -47.66
CA PHE A 423 -12.43 18.87 -46.19
C PHE A 423 -12.27 20.24 -45.53
N ILE A 424 -12.03 21.31 -46.30
CA ILE A 424 -11.87 22.67 -45.78
C ILE A 424 -13.25 23.29 -45.54
N THR A 425 -13.50 23.71 -44.30
CA THR A 425 -14.70 24.45 -43.88
C THR A 425 -14.79 25.81 -44.58
N ALA A 426 -15.98 26.44 -44.56
CA ALA A 426 -16.16 27.78 -45.11
C ALA A 426 -15.20 28.81 -44.48
N SER A 427 -14.89 28.64 -43.19
CA SER A 427 -13.97 29.49 -42.42
C SER A 427 -12.48 29.17 -42.62
N GLY A 428 -12.14 28.24 -43.52
CA GLY A 428 -10.75 27.92 -43.89
C GLY A 428 -10.02 26.92 -42.99
N TYR A 429 -10.74 26.20 -42.12
CA TYR A 429 -10.17 25.13 -41.29
C TYR A 429 -10.30 23.76 -41.95
N LEU A 430 -9.25 22.93 -41.85
CA LEU A 430 -9.30 21.53 -42.29
C LEU A 430 -10.02 20.66 -41.24
N SER A 431 -11.18 20.13 -41.59
CA SER A 431 -12.03 19.40 -40.65
C SER A 431 -11.54 17.96 -40.42
N ALA A 432 -11.14 17.67 -39.18
CA ALA A 432 -10.81 16.31 -38.75
C ALA A 432 -12.02 15.36 -38.89
N ARG A 433 -13.22 15.82 -38.52
CA ARG A 433 -14.48 15.05 -38.64
C ARG A 433 -14.77 14.64 -40.08
N LYS A 434 -14.71 15.58 -41.04
CA LYS A 434 -14.98 15.25 -42.45
C LYS A 434 -13.97 14.25 -43.00
N MET A 435 -12.69 14.39 -42.64
CA MET A 435 -11.65 13.44 -43.01
C MET A 435 -11.96 12.03 -42.49
N ARG A 436 -12.36 11.92 -41.21
CA ARG A 436 -12.71 10.65 -40.57
C ARG A 436 -13.95 10.01 -41.19
N ALA A 437 -14.99 10.80 -41.47
CA ALA A 437 -16.21 10.32 -42.12
C ALA A 437 -15.94 9.80 -43.54
N ARG A 438 -15.05 10.46 -44.30
CA ARG A 438 -14.62 9.97 -45.61
C ARG A 438 -13.85 8.66 -45.49
N LEU A 439 -12.89 8.58 -44.56
CA LEU A 439 -12.15 7.34 -44.31
C LEU A 439 -13.12 6.20 -43.91
N GLN A 440 -14.10 6.47 -43.07
CA GLN A 440 -15.12 5.49 -42.68
C GLN A 440 -15.86 4.92 -43.88
N THR A 441 -16.24 5.79 -44.83
CA THR A 441 -16.93 5.38 -46.07
C THR A 441 -16.03 4.49 -46.92
N LEU A 442 -14.78 4.89 -47.13
CA LEU A 442 -13.80 4.13 -47.93
C LEU A 442 -13.51 2.77 -47.30
N VAL A 443 -13.29 2.73 -45.98
CA VAL A 443 -13.01 1.49 -45.25
C VAL A 443 -14.23 0.57 -45.27
N THR A 444 -15.45 1.09 -45.17
CA THR A 444 -16.67 0.28 -45.26
C THR A 444 -16.78 -0.38 -46.64
N ALA A 445 -16.59 0.39 -47.72
CA ALA A 445 -16.58 -0.16 -49.08
C ALA A 445 -15.43 -1.17 -49.31
N ALA A 446 -14.26 -0.95 -48.70
CA ALA A 446 -13.14 -1.88 -48.78
C ALA A 446 -13.42 -3.20 -48.05
N VAL A 447 -14.02 -3.14 -46.86
CA VAL A 447 -14.39 -4.33 -46.08
C VAL A 447 -15.45 -5.17 -46.81
N GLU A 448 -16.42 -4.54 -47.47
CA GLU A 448 -17.43 -5.24 -48.29
C GLU A 448 -16.82 -6.05 -49.44
N LYS A 449 -15.68 -5.60 -50.00
CA LYS A 449 -14.97 -6.28 -51.10
C LYS A 449 -13.93 -7.31 -50.64
N ALA A 450 -13.29 -7.11 -49.50
CA ALA A 450 -12.18 -7.94 -49.02
C ALA A 450 -12.59 -9.34 -48.50
N GLY A 451 -13.90 -9.62 -48.36
CA GLY A 451 -14.41 -10.96 -48.01
C GLY A 451 -14.49 -11.26 -46.50
N ASN A 452 -14.67 -12.55 -46.17
CA ASN A 452 -15.02 -13.00 -44.82
C ASN A 452 -13.86 -12.86 -43.82
N GLY A 453 -14.10 -12.13 -42.72
CA GLY A 453 -13.19 -12.09 -41.57
C GLY A 453 -12.87 -10.70 -41.03
N VAL A 454 -13.27 -9.63 -41.72
CA VAL A 454 -13.20 -8.25 -41.20
C VAL A 454 -14.61 -7.65 -41.23
N LYS A 455 -15.00 -6.94 -40.18
CA LYS A 455 -16.28 -6.24 -40.09
C LYS A 455 -16.05 -4.80 -39.61
N VAL A 456 -16.79 -3.85 -40.14
CA VAL A 456 -16.85 -2.50 -39.57
C VAL A 456 -17.71 -2.55 -38.31
N VAL A 457 -17.26 -1.90 -37.24
CA VAL A 457 -18.08 -1.73 -36.03
C VAL A 457 -19.06 -0.58 -36.28
N SER A 458 -20.37 -0.88 -36.32
CA SER A 458 -21.43 0.11 -36.59
C SER A 458 -21.61 1.10 -35.44
N ASP A 459 -22.33 2.20 -35.72
CA ASP A 459 -22.74 3.23 -34.76
C ASP A 459 -21.59 3.95 -34.02
N ASN A 460 -20.44 4.03 -34.67
CA ASN A 460 -19.27 4.73 -34.15
C ASN A 460 -18.86 5.88 -35.08
N SER A 461 -18.57 7.04 -34.49
CA SER A 461 -17.97 8.19 -35.18
C SER A 461 -16.46 7.99 -35.47
N GLU A 462 -15.87 6.94 -34.91
CA GLU A 462 -14.50 6.47 -35.16
C GLU A 462 -14.49 5.27 -36.11
N VAL A 463 -13.45 5.18 -36.95
CA VAL A 463 -13.28 4.06 -37.89
C VAL A 463 -12.73 2.86 -37.14
N LYS A 464 -13.59 1.89 -36.77
CA LYS A 464 -13.19 0.66 -36.07
C LYS A 464 -13.50 -0.59 -36.87
N LEU A 465 -12.55 -1.50 -36.88
CA LEU A 465 -12.63 -2.80 -37.52
C LEU A 465 -12.60 -3.92 -36.47
N ARG A 466 -13.43 -4.93 -36.68
CA ARG A 466 -13.41 -6.21 -35.96
C ARG A 466 -12.78 -7.25 -36.88
N ILE A 467 -11.61 -7.78 -36.52
CA ILE A 467 -10.88 -8.77 -37.31
C ILE A 467 -11.02 -10.14 -36.63
N ARG A 468 -11.54 -11.12 -37.39
CA ARG A 468 -11.80 -12.51 -37.00
C ARG A 468 -12.62 -12.67 -35.73
N ASP A 469 -13.54 -11.73 -35.48
CA ASP A 469 -14.33 -11.63 -34.25
C ASP A 469 -13.47 -11.74 -32.96
N LYS A 470 -12.19 -11.34 -33.05
CA LYS A 470 -11.19 -11.45 -31.99
C LYS A 470 -10.54 -10.11 -31.71
N PHE A 471 -9.99 -9.47 -32.73
CA PHE A 471 -9.27 -8.21 -32.61
C PHE A 471 -10.16 -7.02 -32.93
N THR A 472 -9.93 -5.92 -32.23
CA THR A 472 -10.54 -4.61 -32.54
C THR A 472 -9.44 -3.64 -32.90
N VAL A 473 -9.58 -2.95 -34.03
CA VAL A 473 -8.56 -2.03 -34.53
C VAL A 473 -9.21 -0.71 -34.90
N GLN A 474 -8.69 0.39 -34.38
CA GLN A 474 -9.12 1.73 -34.76
C GLN A 474 -8.18 2.31 -35.81
N LEU A 475 -8.70 2.72 -36.96
CA LEU A 475 -7.98 3.44 -38.00
C LEU A 475 -8.13 4.95 -37.80
N ILE A 476 -7.00 5.66 -37.79
CA ILE A 476 -6.97 7.06 -37.40
C ILE A 476 -6.13 7.86 -38.40
N PRO A 477 -6.75 8.73 -39.23
CA PRO A 477 -6.00 9.67 -40.05
C PRO A 477 -5.22 10.65 -39.17
N ALA A 478 -3.97 10.91 -39.52
CA ALA A 478 -3.13 11.83 -38.77
C ALA A 478 -2.13 12.62 -39.63
N PHE A 479 -1.69 13.76 -39.11
CA PHE A 479 -0.54 14.51 -39.61
C PHE A 479 0.59 14.48 -38.57
N LYS A 480 1.79 14.12 -39.00
CA LYS A 480 3.00 14.12 -38.16
C LYS A 480 3.58 15.55 -38.08
N CYS A 481 3.82 16.04 -36.87
CA CYS A 481 4.37 17.37 -36.60
C CYS A 481 5.74 17.26 -35.93
N SER A 482 6.76 16.84 -36.69
CA SER A 482 8.14 16.68 -36.18
C SER A 482 8.89 18.02 -36.08
N GLY A 483 9.80 18.13 -35.10
CA GLY A 483 10.61 19.33 -34.89
C GLY A 483 9.86 20.57 -34.36
N VAL A 484 8.56 20.44 -34.08
CA VAL A 484 7.72 21.51 -33.52
C VAL A 484 7.08 21.01 -32.23
N TRP A 485 6.96 21.90 -31.23
CA TRP A 485 6.33 21.61 -29.95
C TRP A 485 5.11 22.51 -29.72
N PRO A 486 3.96 21.96 -29.26
CA PRO A 486 2.74 22.73 -29.11
C PRO A 486 2.82 23.69 -27.92
N ARG A 487 2.15 24.84 -28.03
CA ARG A 487 2.19 25.93 -27.02
C ARG A 487 1.57 25.48 -25.70
N SER A 488 0.48 24.72 -25.75
CA SER A 488 -0.20 24.12 -24.61
C SER A 488 0.70 23.16 -23.81
N ALA A 489 1.71 22.56 -24.44
CA ALA A 489 2.71 21.72 -23.78
C ALA A 489 4.07 22.42 -23.57
N ALA A 490 4.20 23.72 -23.89
CA ALA A 490 5.47 24.44 -23.82
C ALA A 490 5.95 24.68 -22.38
N HIS A 491 5.05 24.55 -21.39
CA HIS A 491 5.38 24.57 -19.97
C HIS A 491 6.28 23.39 -19.54
N TRP A 492 6.37 22.34 -20.37
CA TRP A 492 7.24 21.20 -20.13
C TRP A 492 8.65 21.42 -20.75
N PRO A 493 9.73 21.07 -20.02
CA PRO A 493 9.76 20.47 -18.68
C PRO A 493 9.55 21.50 -17.56
N THR A 494 9.09 21.02 -16.39
CA THR A 494 8.90 21.84 -15.20
C THR A 494 10.25 22.30 -14.62
N PRO A 495 10.51 23.62 -14.41
CA PRO A 495 11.85 24.12 -14.09
C PRO A 495 12.54 23.57 -12.84
N HIS A 496 11.77 23.14 -11.84
CA HIS A 496 12.31 22.65 -10.55
C HIS A 496 12.47 21.12 -10.50
N ILE A 497 12.14 20.42 -11.59
CA ILE A 497 12.25 18.96 -11.67
C ILE A 497 13.53 18.63 -12.46
N PRO A 498 14.53 17.95 -11.87
CA PRO A 498 15.82 17.71 -12.52
C PRO A 498 15.78 16.56 -13.54
N TRP A 499 14.59 16.14 -13.98
CA TRP A 499 14.36 15.12 -14.99
C TRP A 499 13.32 15.58 -16.03
N PRO A 500 13.50 15.24 -17.31
CA PRO A 500 14.68 14.58 -17.87
C PRO A 500 15.86 15.56 -17.98
N ASN A 501 17.06 15.03 -18.27
CA ASN A 501 18.20 15.90 -18.51
C ASN A 501 17.98 16.79 -19.77
N PRO A 502 18.63 17.96 -19.89
CA PRO A 502 18.37 18.90 -20.97
C PRO A 502 18.56 18.33 -22.38
N GLN A 503 19.53 17.44 -22.58
CA GLN A 503 19.76 16.80 -23.88
C GLN A 503 18.56 15.92 -24.28
N HIS A 504 18.03 15.16 -23.33
CA HIS A 504 16.87 14.30 -23.56
C HIS A 504 15.59 15.12 -23.78
N VAL A 505 15.46 16.32 -23.18
CA VAL A 505 14.38 17.28 -23.50
C VAL A 505 14.43 17.68 -24.98
N VAL A 506 15.62 18.00 -25.50
CA VAL A 506 15.80 18.38 -26.92
C VAL A 506 15.39 17.22 -27.83
N GLU A 507 15.81 16.00 -27.53
CA GLU A 507 15.43 14.82 -28.30
C GLU A 507 13.93 14.55 -28.29
N VAL A 508 13.28 14.66 -27.12
CA VAL A 508 11.82 14.47 -26.99
C VAL A 508 11.07 15.55 -27.76
N LYS A 509 11.50 16.81 -27.70
CA LYS A 509 10.88 17.90 -28.50
C LYS A 509 11.12 17.74 -29.99
N ALA A 510 12.24 17.14 -30.40
CA ALA A 510 12.54 16.87 -31.80
C ALA A 510 11.61 15.80 -32.41
N GLU A 511 11.18 14.81 -31.63
CA GLU A 511 10.14 13.84 -32.07
C GLU A 511 8.84 14.56 -32.45
N GLY A 512 8.50 15.61 -31.70
CA GLY A 512 7.29 16.40 -31.90
C GLY A 512 6.03 15.68 -31.41
N PHE A 513 4.94 15.79 -32.16
CA PHE A 513 3.64 15.22 -31.82
C PHE A 513 2.84 14.93 -33.10
N ASP A 514 1.74 14.19 -32.97
CA ASP A 514 0.82 13.91 -34.05
C ASP A 514 -0.51 14.65 -33.84
N LEU A 515 -1.09 15.12 -34.94
CA LEU A 515 -2.45 15.61 -35.02
C LEU A 515 -3.34 14.49 -35.51
N VAL A 516 -4.14 13.92 -34.63
CA VAL A 516 -4.97 12.75 -34.94
C VAL A 516 -6.44 13.13 -35.06
N SER A 517 -7.10 12.56 -36.06
CA SER A 517 -8.54 12.73 -36.23
C SER A 517 -9.31 11.78 -35.31
N ARG A 518 -9.66 12.28 -34.12
CA ARG A 518 -10.42 11.57 -33.08
C ARG A 518 -11.52 12.46 -32.52
N GLU A 519 -12.49 11.89 -31.81
CA GLU A 519 -13.36 12.69 -30.96
C GLU A 519 -12.56 13.39 -29.84
N GLY A 520 -12.93 14.64 -29.56
CA GLY A 520 -12.29 15.49 -28.56
C GLY A 520 -12.53 15.04 -27.11
N HIS A 521 -11.98 15.81 -26.17
CA HIS A 521 -12.08 15.53 -24.75
C HIS A 521 -13.38 16.06 -24.11
N ARG A 522 -14.08 17.00 -24.76
CA ARG A 522 -15.44 17.45 -24.42
C ARG A 522 -16.36 17.26 -25.65
N GLY A 523 -17.68 17.22 -25.41
CA GLY A 523 -18.69 16.65 -26.31
C GLY A 523 -18.69 17.09 -27.80
N SER A 524 -19.45 16.35 -28.61
CA SER A 524 -19.37 16.30 -30.09
C SER A 524 -19.91 17.52 -30.88
N GLY A 525 -20.04 18.71 -30.27
CA GLY A 525 -20.69 19.88 -30.89
C GLY A 525 -19.75 20.98 -31.40
N GLY A 526 -20.11 21.63 -32.51
CA GLY A 526 -19.43 22.86 -32.98
C GLY A 526 -18.03 22.67 -33.60
N LEU A 527 -17.20 23.72 -33.51
CA LEU A 527 -15.84 23.78 -34.08
C LEU A 527 -14.87 22.78 -33.42
N GLU A 528 -15.15 22.36 -32.18
CA GLU A 528 -14.32 21.40 -31.41
C GLU A 528 -14.26 20.03 -32.09
N ALA A 529 -15.32 19.62 -32.76
CA ALA A 529 -15.35 18.35 -33.45
C ALA A 529 -14.60 18.36 -34.79
N ASP A 530 -14.30 19.54 -35.33
CA ASP A 530 -13.45 19.72 -36.50
C ASP A 530 -11.96 19.84 -36.12
N ALA A 531 -11.66 19.96 -34.82
CA ALA A 531 -10.30 20.02 -34.30
C ALA A 531 -9.59 18.65 -34.31
N TRP A 532 -8.27 18.71 -34.37
CA TRP A 532 -7.37 17.56 -34.37
C TRP A 532 -6.83 17.34 -32.96
N VAL A 533 -6.93 16.12 -32.43
CA VAL A 533 -6.43 15.79 -31.09
C VAL A 533 -4.90 15.68 -31.14
N MET A 534 -4.20 16.20 -30.15
CA MET A 534 -2.74 16.05 -30.04
C MET A 534 -2.39 14.71 -29.41
N ALA A 535 -1.49 13.95 -30.03
CA ALA A 535 -0.95 12.69 -29.52
C ALA A 535 0.58 12.75 -29.44
N PHE A 536 1.16 12.27 -28.35
CA PHE A 536 2.60 12.39 -28.06
C PHE A 536 3.30 11.04 -28.03
N THR A 537 2.78 10.03 -28.73
CA THR A 537 3.21 8.62 -28.56
C THR A 537 4.73 8.44 -28.74
N ASP A 538 5.31 8.99 -29.81
CA ASP A 538 6.74 8.89 -30.09
C ASP A 538 7.58 9.64 -29.04
N ALA A 539 7.15 10.85 -28.65
CA ALA A 539 7.78 11.63 -27.58
C ALA A 539 7.74 10.91 -26.22
N GLU A 540 6.62 10.28 -25.86
CA GLU A 540 6.50 9.46 -24.65
C GLU A 540 7.41 8.22 -24.72
N GLN A 541 7.49 7.55 -25.88
CA GLN A 541 8.39 6.40 -26.05
C GLN A 541 9.87 6.80 -25.95
N ARG A 542 10.24 7.98 -26.47
CA ARG A 542 11.59 8.55 -26.33
C ARG A 542 11.88 8.87 -24.87
N LEU A 543 10.94 9.47 -24.16
CA LEU A 543 11.08 9.87 -22.75
C LEU A 543 11.18 8.67 -21.79
N LEU A 544 10.54 7.55 -22.12
CA LEU A 544 10.61 6.30 -21.34
C LEU A 544 11.91 5.47 -21.58
N GLN A 545 12.88 5.99 -22.32
CA GLN A 545 14.17 5.31 -22.49
C GLN A 545 15.01 5.34 -21.20
N GLY A 546 15.91 4.37 -21.04
CA GLY A 546 16.78 4.25 -19.87
C GLY A 546 16.19 3.44 -18.71
N GLY A 547 17.08 2.76 -17.99
CA GLY A 547 16.75 1.94 -16.83
C GLY A 547 15.65 0.90 -17.07
N SER A 548 14.85 0.67 -16.04
CA SER A 548 13.76 -0.30 -15.98
C SER A 548 12.38 0.33 -16.30
N ARG A 549 12.33 1.58 -16.80
CA ARG A 549 11.08 2.33 -17.10
C ARG A 549 10.13 1.56 -18.01
N ARG A 550 10.62 1.09 -19.17
CA ARG A 550 9.82 0.27 -20.11
C ARG A 550 9.45 -1.10 -19.54
N LYS A 551 10.31 -1.68 -18.70
CA LYS A 551 10.03 -2.95 -18.02
C LYS A 551 8.89 -2.79 -17.01
N CYS A 552 8.92 -1.70 -16.23
CA CYS A 552 7.84 -1.27 -15.34
C CYS A 552 6.52 -1.10 -16.11
N LEU A 553 6.53 -0.38 -17.24
CA LEU A 553 5.33 -0.23 -18.08
C LEU A 553 4.81 -1.57 -18.61
N SER A 554 5.71 -2.44 -19.05
CA SER A 554 5.34 -3.76 -19.59
C SER A 554 4.71 -4.65 -18.52
N PHE A 555 5.24 -4.60 -17.31
CA PHE A 555 4.68 -5.28 -16.14
C PHE A 555 3.27 -4.76 -15.84
N LEU A 556 3.10 -3.44 -15.72
CA LEU A 556 1.81 -2.82 -15.41
C LEU A 556 0.76 -3.10 -16.48
N LYS A 557 1.13 -3.08 -17.76
CA LYS A 557 0.23 -3.49 -18.86
C LYS A 557 -0.21 -4.95 -18.71
N ALA A 558 0.71 -5.87 -18.39
CA ALA A 558 0.36 -7.26 -18.15
C ALA A 558 -0.56 -7.45 -16.95
N LEU A 559 -0.29 -6.73 -15.85
CA LEU A 559 -1.13 -6.73 -14.66
C LEU A 559 -2.53 -6.18 -14.97
N ARG A 560 -2.60 -5.07 -15.72
CA ARG A 560 -3.87 -4.44 -16.12
C ARG A 560 -4.70 -5.36 -17.00
N ASP A 561 -4.11 -5.95 -18.04
CA ASP A 561 -4.83 -6.82 -18.96
C ASP A 561 -5.42 -8.06 -18.26
N ARG A 562 -4.82 -8.52 -17.14
CA ARG A 562 -5.28 -9.69 -16.38
C ARG A 562 -6.25 -9.37 -15.24
N HIS A 563 -6.12 -8.20 -14.61
CA HIS A 563 -6.82 -7.93 -13.36
C HIS A 563 -7.54 -6.57 -13.29
N LEU A 564 -7.27 -5.65 -14.21
CA LEU A 564 -7.86 -4.30 -14.22
C LEU A 564 -8.60 -3.98 -15.53
N ALA A 565 -8.71 -4.93 -16.45
CA ALA A 565 -9.62 -4.89 -17.60
C ALA A 565 -11.07 -5.09 -17.15
N LEU A 566 -11.60 -4.10 -16.42
CA LEU A 566 -12.95 -4.09 -15.86
C LEU A 566 -13.95 -3.45 -16.82
N VAL A 567 -15.24 -3.70 -16.59
CA VAL A 567 -16.33 -3.06 -17.35
C VAL A 567 -16.19 -1.54 -17.30
N GLY A 568 -16.25 -0.90 -18.48
CA GLY A 568 -16.08 0.55 -18.64
C GLY A 568 -14.63 1.03 -18.77
N ASP A 569 -13.64 0.13 -18.89
CA ASP A 569 -12.20 0.40 -19.01
C ASP A 569 -11.71 1.54 -18.09
N PRO A 570 -11.83 1.39 -16.76
CA PRO A 570 -11.44 2.41 -15.79
C PRO A 570 -9.93 2.67 -15.73
N VAL A 571 -9.11 1.74 -16.26
CA VAL A 571 -7.65 1.87 -16.34
C VAL A 571 -7.17 1.69 -17.78
N PRO A 572 -7.37 2.69 -18.66
CA PRO A 572 -6.84 2.64 -20.02
C PRO A 572 -5.30 2.58 -20.01
N ALA A 573 -4.69 1.95 -21.01
CA ALA A 573 -3.23 1.80 -21.07
C ALA A 573 -2.45 3.13 -21.02
N ARG A 574 -3.03 4.22 -21.55
CA ARG A 574 -2.46 5.58 -21.48
C ARG A 574 -2.35 6.14 -20.06
N VAL A 575 -3.22 5.72 -19.14
CA VAL A 575 -3.09 6.08 -17.71
C VAL A 575 -1.79 5.51 -17.15
N LEU A 576 -1.45 4.26 -17.49
CA LEU A 576 -0.22 3.63 -17.01
C LEU A 576 1.03 4.34 -17.57
N THR A 577 1.01 4.73 -18.84
CA THR A 577 2.09 5.52 -19.44
C THR A 577 2.29 6.85 -18.71
N ALA A 578 1.22 7.63 -18.54
CA ALA A 578 1.28 8.93 -17.86
C ALA A 578 1.76 8.81 -16.40
N LEU A 579 1.29 7.79 -15.68
CA LEU A 579 1.71 7.56 -14.30
C LEU A 579 3.20 7.25 -14.17
N ILE A 580 3.79 6.50 -15.11
CA ILE A 580 5.24 6.24 -15.09
C ILE A 580 6.02 7.52 -15.39
N LEU A 581 5.54 8.36 -16.31
CA LEU A 581 6.19 9.64 -16.60
C LEU A 581 6.17 10.57 -15.38
N HIS A 582 5.05 10.65 -14.66
CA HIS A 582 4.98 11.36 -13.38
C HIS A 582 5.84 10.70 -12.29
N GLU A 583 5.98 9.38 -12.29
CA GLU A 583 6.87 8.69 -11.36
C GLU A 583 8.35 9.00 -11.66
N CYS A 584 8.73 9.18 -12.92
CA CYS A 584 10.07 9.63 -13.30
C CYS A 584 10.37 11.03 -12.79
N GLU A 585 9.39 11.94 -12.77
CA GLU A 585 9.56 13.27 -12.18
C GLU A 585 9.81 13.23 -10.67
N LYS A 586 9.12 12.32 -9.96
CA LYS A 586 9.33 12.09 -8.50
C LYS A 586 10.68 11.43 -8.20
N HIS A 587 11.16 10.59 -9.13
CA HIS A 587 12.39 9.82 -9.00
C HIS A 587 13.32 10.10 -10.19
N PRO A 588 13.93 11.29 -10.21
CA PRO A 588 14.63 11.80 -11.39
C PRO A 588 15.96 11.10 -11.67
N SER A 589 16.56 10.44 -10.66
CA SER A 589 17.87 9.81 -10.80
C SER A 589 17.80 8.48 -11.56
N GLU A 590 18.73 8.25 -12.50
CA GLU A 590 18.85 6.95 -13.20
C GLU A 590 19.10 5.78 -12.23
N SER A 591 19.76 6.02 -11.09
CA SER A 591 19.97 5.00 -10.06
C SER A 591 18.67 4.50 -9.40
N GLU A 592 17.58 5.27 -9.49
CA GLU A 592 16.26 4.88 -8.98
C GLU A 592 15.43 4.07 -9.98
N TRP A 593 15.94 3.95 -11.20
CA TRP A 593 15.33 3.16 -12.28
C TRP A 593 16.15 1.91 -12.61
N VAL A 594 17.09 1.49 -11.77
CA VAL A 594 17.77 0.19 -11.94
C VAL A 594 16.83 -0.98 -11.68
N GLU A 595 17.19 -2.17 -12.17
CA GLU A 595 16.39 -3.40 -11.99
C GLU A 595 16.06 -3.72 -10.52
N ALA A 596 17.00 -3.45 -9.60
CA ALA A 596 16.79 -3.66 -8.17
C ALA A 596 15.73 -2.71 -7.55
N ALA A 597 15.43 -1.59 -8.21
CA ALA A 597 14.43 -0.62 -7.76
C ALA A 597 13.04 -0.84 -8.41
N LEU A 598 12.92 -1.81 -9.33
CA LEU A 598 11.68 -2.06 -10.08
C LEU A 598 10.46 -2.27 -9.17
N GLY A 599 10.62 -2.98 -8.06
CA GLY A 599 9.53 -3.22 -7.11
C GLY A 599 9.00 -1.95 -6.44
N GLU A 600 9.90 -1.05 -6.06
CA GLU A 600 9.53 0.25 -5.48
C GLU A 600 8.83 1.13 -6.52
N ARG A 601 9.34 1.18 -7.75
CA ARG A 601 8.71 1.94 -8.85
C ARG A 601 7.31 1.41 -9.17
N LEU A 602 7.15 0.09 -9.24
CA LEU A 602 5.84 -0.55 -9.46
C LEU A 602 4.86 -0.20 -8.35
N LEU A 603 5.29 -0.28 -7.09
CA LEU A 603 4.43 0.05 -5.95
C LEU A 603 4.05 1.54 -5.95
N GLY A 604 5.02 2.44 -6.20
CA GLY A 604 4.77 3.88 -6.30
C GLY A 604 3.73 4.22 -7.37
N VAL A 605 3.86 3.64 -8.57
CA VAL A 605 2.88 3.80 -9.64
C VAL A 605 1.51 3.22 -9.28
N MET A 606 1.46 2.05 -8.64
CA MET A 606 0.20 1.43 -8.22
C MET A 606 -0.52 2.26 -7.15
N LEU A 607 0.20 2.81 -6.17
CA LEU A 607 -0.37 3.71 -5.16
C LEU A 607 -0.86 5.03 -5.79
N GLN A 608 -0.11 5.56 -6.75
CA GLN A 608 -0.55 6.74 -7.51
C GLN A 608 -1.79 6.42 -8.36
N LEU A 609 -1.87 5.25 -8.98
CA LEU A 609 -3.06 4.79 -9.71
C LEU A 609 -4.28 4.76 -8.80
N ILE A 610 -4.17 4.17 -7.61
CA ILE A 610 -5.26 4.10 -6.63
C ILE A 610 -5.73 5.51 -6.26
N THR A 611 -4.79 6.42 -6.01
CA THR A 611 -5.09 7.84 -5.74
C THR A 611 -5.83 8.49 -6.91
N CYS A 612 -5.36 8.30 -8.14
CA CYS A 612 -6.00 8.85 -9.34
C CYS A 612 -7.43 8.31 -9.54
N LEU A 613 -7.65 7.02 -9.27
CA LEU A 613 -8.97 6.38 -9.36
C LEU A 613 -9.93 6.93 -8.30
N GLN A 614 -9.48 7.06 -7.04
CA GLN A 614 -10.26 7.62 -5.94
C GLN A 614 -10.61 9.10 -6.18
N CYS A 615 -9.65 9.88 -6.65
CA CYS A 615 -9.83 11.29 -7.01
C CYS A 615 -10.53 11.49 -8.37
N ARG A 616 -10.80 10.41 -9.12
CA ARG A 616 -11.41 10.42 -10.46
C ARG A 616 -10.66 11.29 -11.46
N ARG A 617 -9.35 11.46 -11.26
CA ARG A 617 -8.51 12.37 -12.03
C ARG A 617 -7.11 11.78 -12.21
N CYS A 618 -6.71 11.64 -13.47
CA CYS A 618 -5.34 11.37 -13.87
C CYS A 618 -4.99 12.37 -14.99
N PRO A 619 -4.19 13.42 -14.71
CA PRO A 619 -3.83 14.40 -15.72
C PRO A 619 -2.98 13.75 -16.84
N HIS A 620 -3.11 14.24 -18.06
CA HIS A 620 -2.20 13.92 -19.15
C HIS A 620 -0.84 14.57 -18.88
N TYR A 621 0.25 13.83 -19.11
CA TYR A 621 1.60 14.23 -18.74
C TYR A 621 2.02 15.59 -19.35
N PHE A 622 1.97 15.71 -20.69
CA PHE A 622 2.29 16.98 -21.39
C PHE A 622 1.17 18.03 -21.39
N LEU A 623 -0.06 17.65 -20.98
CA LEU A 623 -1.26 18.49 -21.10
C LEU A 623 -2.08 18.42 -19.81
N PRO A 624 -1.64 19.03 -18.70
CA PRO A 624 -2.20 18.81 -17.35
C PRO A 624 -3.69 19.15 -17.21
N GLY A 625 -4.23 19.98 -18.12
CA GLY A 625 -5.66 20.31 -18.20
C GLY A 625 -6.55 19.16 -18.67
N ILE A 626 -5.97 18.09 -19.23
CA ILE A 626 -6.69 16.93 -19.76
C ILE A 626 -6.72 15.80 -18.74
N ASN A 627 -7.92 15.29 -18.45
CA ASN A 627 -8.10 14.10 -17.63
C ASN A 627 -8.16 12.85 -18.53
N LEU A 628 -7.30 11.87 -18.25
CA LEU A 628 -7.24 10.60 -18.97
C LEU A 628 -8.38 9.65 -18.55
N ILE A 629 -8.86 9.77 -17.31
CA ILE A 629 -9.93 8.95 -16.76
C ILE A 629 -11.28 9.46 -17.30
N LYS A 630 -12.03 8.56 -17.95
CA LYS A 630 -13.38 8.83 -18.51
C LYS A 630 -14.47 7.86 -18.00
N ALA A 631 -14.10 6.84 -17.23
CA ALA A 631 -15.03 5.81 -16.78
C ALA A 631 -15.99 6.31 -15.67
N PRO A 632 -17.18 5.71 -15.53
CA PRO A 632 -18.15 6.12 -14.52
C PRO A 632 -17.64 5.87 -13.10
N PRO A 633 -18.11 6.66 -12.11
CA PRO A 633 -17.63 6.57 -10.71
C PRO A 633 -17.62 5.15 -10.12
N ALA A 634 -18.66 4.35 -10.39
CA ALA A 634 -18.75 2.98 -9.88
C ALA A 634 -17.62 2.07 -10.41
N ALA A 635 -17.27 2.22 -11.69
CA ALA A 635 -16.16 1.47 -12.30
C ALA A 635 -14.81 1.90 -11.72
N LEU A 636 -14.64 3.20 -11.44
CA LEU A 636 -13.43 3.73 -10.81
C LEU A 636 -13.25 3.23 -9.38
N GLU A 637 -14.33 3.16 -8.61
CA GLU A 637 -14.28 2.65 -7.24
C GLU A 637 -13.97 1.15 -7.20
N ALA A 638 -14.57 0.36 -8.10
CA ALA A 638 -14.25 -1.05 -8.28
C ALA A 638 -12.77 -1.24 -8.68
N ALA A 639 -12.27 -0.42 -9.61
CA ALA A 639 -10.87 -0.44 -10.02
C ALA A 639 -9.93 -0.05 -8.88
N ALA A 640 -10.29 0.95 -8.06
CA ALA A 640 -9.48 1.36 -6.92
C ALA A 640 -9.35 0.24 -5.87
N ARG A 641 -10.47 -0.43 -5.54
CA ARG A 641 -10.46 -1.59 -4.64
C ARG A 641 -9.59 -2.73 -5.18
N GLN A 642 -9.74 -3.05 -6.46
CA GLN A 642 -8.96 -4.11 -7.10
C GLN A 642 -7.48 -3.76 -7.20
N ALA A 643 -7.14 -2.52 -7.59
CA ALA A 643 -5.76 -2.03 -7.62
C ALA A 643 -5.12 -2.03 -6.22
N TRP A 644 -5.86 -1.66 -5.17
CA TRP A 644 -5.39 -1.76 -3.79
C TRP A 644 -5.12 -3.20 -3.37
N LYS A 645 -6.01 -4.14 -3.70
CA LYS A 645 -5.79 -5.57 -3.43
C LYS A 645 -4.51 -6.06 -4.11
N LEU A 646 -4.30 -5.73 -5.39
CA LEU A 646 -3.09 -6.10 -6.14
C LEU A 646 -1.83 -5.45 -5.55
N ALA A 647 -1.86 -4.17 -5.21
CA ALA A 647 -0.74 -3.45 -4.62
C ALA A 647 -0.36 -4.02 -3.25
N ARG A 648 -1.37 -4.34 -2.43
CA ARG A 648 -1.18 -5.02 -1.15
C ARG A 648 -0.56 -6.40 -1.36
N ASP A 649 -1.08 -7.21 -2.27
CA ASP A 649 -0.55 -8.55 -2.53
C ASP A 649 0.91 -8.48 -3.06
N LEU A 650 1.24 -7.51 -3.92
CA LEU A 650 2.61 -7.22 -4.36
C LEU A 650 3.54 -6.89 -3.18
N LEU A 651 3.06 -6.12 -2.19
CA LEU A 651 3.84 -5.69 -1.03
C LEU A 651 3.98 -6.79 0.04
N THR A 652 2.89 -7.51 0.34
CA THR A 652 2.79 -8.37 1.53
C THR A 652 2.88 -9.86 1.22
N ASN A 653 2.76 -10.27 -0.04
CA ASN A 653 2.88 -11.68 -0.44
C ASN A 653 3.64 -11.80 -1.78
N PRO A 654 4.99 -11.69 -1.77
CA PRO A 654 5.79 -11.78 -2.99
C PRO A 654 5.58 -13.09 -3.76
N LYS A 655 5.29 -14.21 -3.08
CA LYS A 655 4.93 -15.48 -3.74
C LYS A 655 3.55 -15.44 -4.41
N GLY A 656 2.64 -14.61 -3.90
CA GLY A 656 1.34 -14.35 -4.49
C GLY A 656 1.43 -13.76 -5.90
N ILE A 657 2.55 -13.11 -6.26
CA ILE A 657 2.82 -12.61 -7.61
C ILE A 657 2.76 -13.73 -8.66
N GLU A 658 3.15 -14.96 -8.31
CA GLU A 658 3.06 -16.12 -9.21
C GLU A 658 1.62 -16.44 -9.62
N LYS A 659 0.66 -16.11 -8.74
CA LYS A 659 -0.78 -16.34 -8.94
C LYS A 659 -1.46 -15.18 -9.69
N LEU A 660 -0.77 -14.06 -9.89
CA LEU A 660 -1.24 -12.94 -10.70
C LEU A 660 -1.14 -13.30 -12.20
#